data_AF-A0A7Y9DQ70-F1
#
_entry.id   AF-A0A7Y9DQ70-F1
#
_cell.length_a   1.000
_cell.length_b   1.000
_cell.length_c   1.000
_cell.angle_alpha   90.00
_cell.angle_beta   90.00
_cell.angle_gamma   90.00
#
_symmetry.space_group_name_H-M   'P 1'
#
loop_
_entity.id
_entity.type
_entity.pdbx_description
1 polymer ?
#
loop_
_entity_poly.entity_id
_entity_poly.type
_entity_poly.pdbx_seq_one_letter_code
_entity_poly.pdbx_strand_id
1 'polypeptide(L)'
;MTDRRQLLQQHSTLNGIDHAEPVPPVGDGPATEVRVTFVNPLAVTPTPGQVRVDGGDRIPTLGVTAVEPTEDPRTALVRLARAGDRSTYTLRLVASPLDDTPPPWVDPVLASVSVALHLACLTGCQDAPACVPEPPAEPRLDYLARDWESLRAVLLDRLAVLQPQWTTRNPADVRTTLVELLAELGDRAAYQQDVVATEAYLGTARRRISVRRHARLVGYRMSDGTNARTWVRLIVPADVAPIRGGTVEVLPAGTRFLTGTPDAPTSVELGAAADHRARLGGALEFRAMTGLAVVAGAHTAMRFHTWSGSRPCLPAGCTAATLTGHLPDLAPGQVLVLAEHRDAGGPRHTREDADPARRQAVRLTGVVASRGGAPLTDPLTGETITEITWHPGDALTSPFVVAGERLADDGGVEPYDDGALAFGNVVLADHGSERRVVLGPVPAQGPVRFALPPPGPLTQVARRVVTTPTGRRVEQPFDPDGPAADALTGDPRLALPDVVVDGERSLPWTVTWDLLSSGTQRHVVVEVDDDGMGRLRFGRTDDGLPPGGRPPDPGHRFDVTFRTGNGVVGNVGAGAIRTLLDDGSASATLRAELGRCRVENPLPAVGGTEPETIEEVRQRAPFAVRVQERAVTATDYADRAATYRLGGHPAVQRATATVRWTGSWHAVVVAVDPAGGTVPDDAFLAGVAEHLDVVRMAGHEVRVVAAQYAALEVSLALHVDPEHRRDLVSAAVLALVSARRLPDGRLGLFHPDRLTFGTSVYLGPLLAAVQAVPGVARVEATRFSRYRQPGTDARAAGRIEIGPYEIARLDDDPNHPERGRFVLEEPVGGR
;
A
#
# COMPACT_ATOMS: atom_id res chain seq x y z
N MET A 1 -29.81 22.45 -15.45
CA MET A 1 -30.85 21.69 -14.73
C MET A 1 -31.89 21.25 -15.73
N THR A 2 -31.58 20.14 -16.39
CA THR A 2 -32.47 19.47 -17.34
C THR A 2 -33.08 18.32 -16.57
N ASP A 3 -34.41 18.27 -16.49
CA ASP A 3 -35.16 17.31 -15.69
C ASP A 3 -34.78 15.88 -16.12
N ARG A 4 -34.27 15.05 -15.20
CA ARG A 4 -33.80 13.68 -15.48
C ARG A 4 -34.92 12.83 -16.13
N ARG A 5 -36.18 13.19 -15.87
CA ARG A 5 -37.38 12.64 -16.50
C ARG A 5 -37.47 12.91 -18.01
N GLN A 6 -37.08 14.10 -18.48
CA GLN A 6 -37.09 14.46 -19.92
C GLN A 6 -36.01 13.72 -20.73
N LEU A 7 -34.86 13.42 -20.12
CA LEU A 7 -33.79 12.65 -20.76
C LEU A 7 -34.13 11.15 -20.85
N LEU A 8 -34.87 10.61 -19.88
CA LEU A 8 -35.34 9.21 -19.89
C LEU A 8 -36.42 8.94 -20.93
N GLN A 9 -37.29 9.90 -21.24
CA GLN A 9 -38.29 9.79 -22.32
C GLN A 9 -37.69 9.71 -23.73
N GLN A 10 -36.41 10.11 -23.89
CA GLN A 10 -35.69 10.09 -25.16
C GLN A 10 -34.73 8.88 -25.27
N HIS A 11 -34.61 8.05 -24.22
CA HIS A 11 -33.68 6.93 -24.15
C HIS A 11 -34.35 5.62 -24.58
N SER A 12 -33.73 4.87 -25.49
CA SER A 12 -34.34 3.67 -26.11
C SER A 12 -34.27 2.40 -25.27
N THR A 13 -33.45 2.36 -24.21
CA THR A 13 -33.15 1.13 -23.43
C THR A 13 -33.37 1.23 -21.93
N LEU A 14 -33.66 2.42 -21.38
CA LEU A 14 -33.82 2.62 -19.93
C LEU A 14 -35.24 3.10 -19.60
N ASN A 15 -35.81 2.56 -18.53
CA ASN A 15 -37.13 2.91 -18.01
C ASN A 15 -37.04 3.28 -16.52
N GLY A 16 -38.12 3.74 -15.91
CA GLY A 16 -38.18 4.08 -14.48
C GLY A 16 -39.62 4.11 -13.99
N ILE A 17 -39.81 4.02 -12.68
CA ILE A 17 -41.13 4.18 -12.06
C ILE A 17 -41.50 5.67 -12.10
N ASP A 18 -42.65 5.98 -12.69
CA ASP A 18 -43.17 7.36 -12.75
C ASP A 18 -44.02 7.66 -11.52
N HIS A 19 -44.99 6.79 -11.20
CA HIS A 19 -45.79 6.83 -9.97
C HIS A 19 -46.48 5.48 -9.73
N ALA A 20 -46.95 5.24 -8.51
CA ALA A 20 -47.74 4.05 -8.17
C ALA A 20 -48.94 4.43 -7.27
N GLU A 21 -50.09 3.84 -7.55
CA GLU A 21 -51.37 4.11 -6.87
C GLU A 21 -52.04 2.79 -6.44
N PRO A 22 -52.66 2.72 -5.25
CA PRO A 22 -53.43 1.55 -4.84
C PRO A 22 -54.73 1.46 -5.67
N VAL A 23 -55.08 0.26 -6.12
CA VAL A 23 -56.36 0.02 -6.79
C VAL A 23 -57.44 -0.18 -5.71
N PRO A 24 -58.53 0.60 -5.73
CA PRO A 24 -59.60 0.47 -4.76
C PRO A 24 -60.26 -0.92 -4.88
N PRO A 25 -60.40 -1.68 -3.79
CA PRO A 25 -61.08 -2.96 -3.84
C PRO A 25 -62.58 -2.78 -4.05
N VAL A 26 -63.23 -3.81 -4.59
CA VAL A 26 -64.69 -3.85 -4.68
C VAL A 26 -65.25 -4.12 -3.27
N GLY A 27 -65.46 -3.05 -2.50
CA GLY A 27 -65.98 -3.07 -1.11
C GLY A 27 -65.06 -2.35 -0.11
N ASP A 28 -65.47 -2.21 1.16
CA ASP A 28 -64.73 -1.50 2.23
C ASP A 28 -63.49 -2.27 2.77
N GLY A 29 -62.86 -3.08 1.93
CA GLY A 29 -61.64 -3.81 2.25
C GLY A 29 -60.36 -2.98 2.05
N PRO A 30 -59.22 -3.38 2.61
CA PRO A 30 -57.91 -2.81 2.27
C PRO A 30 -57.49 -3.21 0.85
N ALA A 31 -56.83 -2.29 0.13
CA ALA A 31 -56.35 -2.53 -1.23
C ALA A 31 -55.25 -3.62 -1.24
N THR A 32 -55.49 -4.71 -1.97
CA THR A 32 -54.51 -5.80 -2.20
C THR A 32 -53.80 -5.69 -3.53
N GLU A 33 -54.12 -4.67 -4.32
CA GLU A 33 -53.59 -4.45 -5.66
C GLU A 33 -53.03 -3.03 -5.77
N VAL A 34 -51.84 -2.89 -6.37
CA VAL A 34 -51.16 -1.61 -6.60
C VAL A 34 -50.88 -1.48 -8.09
N ARG A 35 -51.37 -0.41 -8.72
CA ARG A 35 -51.06 -0.07 -10.10
C ARG A 35 -49.79 0.76 -10.13
N VAL A 36 -48.79 0.30 -10.87
CA VAL A 36 -47.50 0.97 -11.06
C VAL A 36 -47.39 1.47 -12.50
N THR A 37 -47.12 2.76 -12.67
CA THR A 37 -46.97 3.42 -13.96
C THR A 37 -45.48 3.74 -14.20
N PHE A 38 -45.01 3.45 -15.42
CA PHE A 38 -43.63 3.62 -15.85
C PHE A 38 -43.46 4.78 -16.83
N VAL A 39 -42.27 5.37 -16.89
CA VAL A 39 -41.95 6.55 -17.72
C VAL A 39 -42.08 6.23 -19.22
N ASN A 40 -41.65 5.04 -19.65
CA ASN A 40 -41.73 4.52 -21.02
C ASN A 40 -42.57 3.20 -21.07
N PRO A 41 -43.11 2.80 -22.24
CA PRO A 41 -43.77 1.51 -22.40
C PRO A 41 -42.88 0.33 -21.99
N LEU A 42 -43.44 -0.65 -21.29
CA LEU A 42 -42.71 -1.83 -20.81
C LEU A 42 -42.40 -2.77 -21.98
N ALA A 43 -41.11 -2.90 -22.33
CA ALA A 43 -40.65 -3.91 -23.28
C ALA A 43 -40.67 -5.34 -22.67
N VAL A 44 -40.51 -5.44 -21.34
CA VAL A 44 -40.56 -6.68 -20.55
C VAL A 44 -41.32 -6.38 -19.25
N THR A 45 -42.27 -7.23 -18.88
CA THR A 45 -43.00 -7.10 -17.60
C THR A 45 -42.12 -7.65 -16.45
N PRO A 46 -41.97 -6.93 -15.32
CA PRO A 46 -41.23 -7.43 -14.17
C PRO A 46 -41.84 -8.73 -13.63
N THR A 47 -41.00 -9.67 -13.21
CA THR A 47 -41.49 -10.87 -12.51
C THR A 47 -41.83 -10.54 -11.04
N PRO A 48 -42.69 -11.32 -10.35
CA PRO A 48 -42.99 -11.11 -8.93
C PRO A 48 -41.74 -11.08 -8.03
N GLY A 49 -40.70 -11.84 -8.35
CA GLY A 49 -39.43 -11.84 -7.62
C GLY A 49 -38.56 -10.59 -7.85
N GLN A 50 -38.94 -9.72 -8.79
CA GLN A 50 -38.22 -8.47 -9.11
C GLN A 50 -38.92 -7.24 -8.52
N VAL A 51 -40.03 -7.43 -7.78
CA VAL A 51 -40.78 -6.36 -7.12
C VAL A 51 -40.76 -6.63 -5.62
N ARG A 52 -40.22 -5.69 -4.85
CA ARG A 52 -40.12 -5.78 -3.40
C ARG A 52 -40.89 -4.65 -2.74
N VAL A 53 -41.68 -4.97 -1.72
CA VAL A 53 -42.50 -4.01 -0.99
C VAL A 53 -42.16 -4.11 0.50
N ASP A 54 -41.37 -3.14 0.97
CA ASP A 54 -40.85 -3.10 2.35
C ASP A 54 -41.29 -1.80 3.06
N GLY A 55 -41.27 -1.79 4.39
CA GLY A 55 -41.42 -0.55 5.19
C GLY A 55 -42.66 -0.46 6.09
N GLY A 56 -43.39 -1.56 6.31
CA GLY A 56 -44.49 -1.59 7.28
C GLY A 56 -43.99 -1.73 8.73
N ASP A 57 -44.76 -1.20 9.69
CA ASP A 57 -44.36 -1.12 11.11
C ASP A 57 -44.72 -2.42 11.87
N ARG A 58 -45.88 -3.02 11.54
CA ARG A 58 -46.27 -4.36 12.01
C ARG A 58 -45.94 -5.46 11.02
N ILE A 59 -45.96 -5.12 9.73
CA ILE A 59 -45.66 -6.04 8.62
C ILE A 59 -44.47 -5.47 7.82
N PRO A 60 -43.23 -5.84 8.19
CA PRO A 60 -42.02 -5.21 7.61
C PRO A 60 -41.86 -5.49 6.11
N THR A 61 -42.39 -6.60 5.61
CA THR A 61 -42.36 -6.98 4.20
C THR A 61 -43.70 -7.54 3.72
N LEU A 62 -44.11 -7.13 2.51
CA LEU A 62 -45.28 -7.65 1.81
C LEU A 62 -44.82 -8.48 0.60
N GLY A 63 -45.18 -9.76 0.60
CA GLY A 63 -44.91 -10.63 -0.53
C GLY A 63 -45.72 -10.22 -1.75
N VAL A 64 -45.10 -10.22 -2.93
CA VAL A 64 -45.75 -9.99 -4.22
C VAL A 64 -46.12 -11.36 -4.82
N THR A 65 -47.37 -11.53 -5.22
CA THR A 65 -47.90 -12.80 -5.74
C THR A 65 -47.99 -12.83 -7.25
N ALA A 66 -48.31 -11.70 -7.88
CA ALA A 66 -48.38 -11.56 -9.33
C ALA A 66 -48.03 -10.12 -9.76
N VAL A 67 -47.48 -10.00 -10.96
CA VAL A 67 -47.26 -8.73 -11.66
C VAL A 67 -47.80 -8.93 -13.07
N GLU A 68 -48.88 -8.23 -13.40
CA GLU A 68 -49.62 -8.42 -14.66
C GLU A 68 -49.60 -7.10 -15.45
N PRO A 69 -49.31 -7.11 -16.77
CA PRO A 69 -49.43 -5.91 -17.59
C PRO A 69 -50.91 -5.52 -17.72
N THR A 70 -51.21 -4.22 -17.77
CA THR A 70 -52.59 -3.76 -18.01
C THR A 70 -52.79 -3.38 -19.49
N GLU A 71 -54.00 -2.95 -19.86
CA GLU A 71 -54.30 -2.47 -21.22
C GLU A 71 -53.44 -1.25 -21.64
N ASP A 72 -52.95 -0.45 -20.68
CA ASP A 72 -51.97 0.60 -20.96
C ASP A 72 -50.55 0.01 -20.94
N PRO A 73 -49.80 0.07 -22.07
CA PRO A 73 -48.46 -0.49 -22.19
C PRO A 73 -47.41 0.14 -21.28
N ARG A 74 -47.74 1.22 -20.55
CA ARG A 74 -46.87 1.85 -19.53
C ARG A 74 -47.19 1.43 -18.11
N THR A 75 -48.15 0.54 -17.88
CA THR A 75 -48.62 0.22 -16.53
C THR A 75 -48.59 -1.28 -16.24
N ALA A 76 -48.30 -1.62 -15.00
CA ALA A 76 -48.37 -2.99 -14.48
C ALA A 76 -49.15 -3.02 -13.16
N LEU A 77 -49.95 -4.06 -12.96
CA LEU A 77 -50.70 -4.33 -11.73
C LEU A 77 -49.90 -5.31 -10.86
N VAL A 78 -49.59 -4.89 -9.63
CA VAL A 78 -48.87 -5.70 -8.63
C VAL A 78 -49.86 -6.19 -7.59
N ARG A 79 -50.00 -7.51 -7.47
CA ARG A 79 -50.86 -8.18 -6.46
C ARG A 79 -50.07 -8.56 -5.22
N LEU A 80 -50.54 -8.15 -4.06
CA LEU A 80 -49.91 -8.40 -2.77
C LEU A 80 -50.49 -9.66 -2.11
N ALA A 81 -49.65 -10.43 -1.42
CA ALA A 81 -50.03 -11.68 -0.76
C ALA A 81 -51.02 -11.49 0.40
N ARG A 82 -51.07 -10.28 0.96
CA ARG A 82 -51.98 -9.85 2.04
C ARG A 82 -52.12 -8.34 2.00
N ALA A 83 -53.17 -7.85 2.62
CA ALA A 83 -53.33 -6.42 2.89
C ALA A 83 -52.19 -5.90 3.79
N GLY A 84 -51.64 -4.73 3.45
CA GLY A 84 -50.68 -4.01 4.28
C GLY A 84 -51.31 -3.38 5.52
N ASP A 85 -50.47 -2.90 6.43
CA ASP A 85 -50.88 -2.07 7.56
C ASP A 85 -51.06 -0.58 7.15
N ARG A 86 -51.24 0.31 8.14
CA ARG A 86 -51.45 1.75 7.90
C ARG A 86 -50.15 2.54 7.66
N SER A 87 -49.01 1.86 7.48
CA SER A 87 -47.72 2.49 7.23
C SER A 87 -47.49 2.78 5.74
N THR A 88 -46.56 3.67 5.46
CA THR A 88 -46.11 3.95 4.10
C THR A 88 -45.17 2.85 3.64
N TYR A 89 -45.52 2.16 2.55
CA TYR A 89 -44.69 1.12 1.97
C TYR A 89 -43.82 1.70 0.86
N THR A 90 -42.59 1.20 0.72
CA THR A 90 -41.71 1.50 -0.41
C THR A 90 -41.70 0.31 -1.36
N LEU A 91 -42.16 0.54 -2.59
CA LEU A 91 -42.07 -0.41 -3.68
C LEU A 91 -40.76 -0.17 -4.43
N ARG A 92 -39.92 -1.19 -4.54
CA ARG A 92 -38.63 -1.16 -5.24
C ARG A 92 -38.56 -2.25 -6.32
N LEU A 93 -37.93 -1.92 -7.44
CA LEU A 93 -37.55 -2.89 -8.47
C LEU A 93 -36.15 -3.39 -8.21
N VAL A 94 -36.00 -4.71 -8.14
CA VAL A 94 -34.74 -5.40 -7.84
C VAL A 94 -34.42 -6.40 -8.94
N ALA A 95 -33.14 -6.67 -9.19
CA ALA A 95 -32.69 -7.55 -10.27
C ALA A 95 -33.15 -8.99 -10.02
N SER A 96 -33.16 -9.43 -8.76
CA SER A 96 -33.71 -10.71 -8.32
C SER A 96 -34.04 -10.69 -6.81
N PRO A 97 -34.74 -11.70 -6.25
CA PRO A 97 -34.99 -11.78 -4.80
C PRO A 97 -33.71 -11.86 -3.93
N LEU A 98 -32.57 -12.20 -4.54
CA LEU A 98 -31.26 -12.33 -3.88
C LEU A 98 -30.31 -11.16 -4.23
N ASP A 99 -30.76 -10.21 -5.04
CA ASP A 99 -29.97 -9.09 -5.53
C ASP A 99 -30.81 -7.79 -5.53
N ASP A 100 -30.55 -6.94 -4.54
CA ASP A 100 -31.28 -5.68 -4.32
C ASP A 100 -30.88 -4.54 -5.28
N THR A 101 -30.03 -4.79 -6.28
CA THR A 101 -29.69 -3.81 -7.32
C THR A 101 -30.84 -3.61 -8.30
N PRO A 102 -31.03 -2.41 -8.91
CA PRO A 102 -32.05 -2.20 -9.93
C PRO A 102 -31.79 -3.08 -11.17
N PRO A 103 -32.83 -3.63 -11.83
CA PRO A 103 -32.66 -4.34 -13.08
C PRO A 103 -31.93 -3.50 -14.13
N PRO A 104 -31.15 -4.10 -15.05
CA PRO A 104 -30.32 -3.37 -16.03
C PRO A 104 -31.10 -2.43 -16.96
N TRP A 105 -32.42 -2.65 -17.08
CA TRP A 105 -33.33 -1.85 -17.89
C TRP A 105 -34.01 -0.71 -17.10
N VAL A 106 -33.69 -0.53 -15.81
CA VAL A 106 -34.27 0.49 -14.92
C VAL A 106 -33.21 1.52 -14.50
N ASP A 107 -33.53 2.81 -14.59
CA ASP A 107 -32.67 3.89 -14.09
C ASP A 107 -32.51 3.79 -12.55
N PRO A 108 -31.28 3.77 -12.02
CA PRO A 108 -31.04 3.60 -10.58
C PRO A 108 -31.68 4.68 -9.68
N VAL A 109 -31.98 5.86 -10.23
CA VAL A 109 -32.59 6.97 -9.48
C VAL A 109 -34.12 6.86 -9.47
N LEU A 110 -34.74 6.18 -10.44
CA LEU A 110 -36.19 5.95 -10.53
C LEU A 110 -36.59 4.49 -10.26
N ALA A 111 -35.78 3.74 -9.51
CA ALA A 111 -35.99 2.32 -9.22
C ALA A 111 -36.90 2.02 -8.01
N SER A 112 -37.35 3.06 -7.28
CA SER A 112 -38.23 2.90 -6.11
C SER A 112 -39.24 4.05 -5.97
N VAL A 113 -40.43 3.74 -5.45
CA VAL A 113 -41.50 4.70 -5.17
C VAL A 113 -42.19 4.37 -3.84
N SER A 114 -42.66 5.38 -3.12
CA SER A 114 -43.42 5.20 -1.88
C SER A 114 -44.92 5.24 -2.14
N VAL A 115 -45.68 4.30 -1.57
CA VAL A 115 -47.15 4.17 -1.73
C VAL A 115 -47.80 3.94 -0.37
N ALA A 116 -48.84 4.71 -0.07
CA ALA A 116 -49.73 4.50 1.07
C ALA A 116 -50.97 3.72 0.62
N LEU A 117 -51.28 2.59 1.28
CA LEU A 117 -52.31 1.64 0.83
C LEU A 117 -53.71 1.90 1.42
N HIS A 118 -53.98 3.09 1.97
CA HIS A 118 -55.23 3.39 2.67
C HIS A 118 -55.92 4.67 2.12
N LEU A 119 -57.21 4.57 1.78
CA LEU A 119 -58.10 5.69 1.44
C LEU A 119 -58.91 6.12 2.68
N ALA A 120 -59.04 7.43 2.93
CA ALA A 120 -59.39 7.98 4.23
C ALA A 120 -60.89 7.88 4.63
N CYS A 121 -61.08 7.29 5.82
CA CYS A 121 -61.96 7.65 6.96
C CYS A 121 -63.49 7.69 6.80
N LEU A 122 -64.20 7.07 7.76
CA LEU A 122 -65.21 7.76 8.59
C LEU A 122 -65.67 6.94 9.81
N THR A 123 -65.85 7.67 10.92
CA THR A 123 -66.56 7.39 12.18
C THR A 123 -65.83 6.64 13.31
N GLY A 124 -65.74 7.32 14.46
CA GLY A 124 -65.20 6.79 15.71
C GLY A 124 -66.27 6.43 16.74
N CYS A 125 -65.81 5.78 17.81
CA CYS A 125 -66.33 5.66 19.17
C CYS A 125 -65.12 5.12 19.99
N GLN A 126 -64.50 5.90 20.90
CA GLN A 126 -64.70 5.88 22.38
C GLN A 126 -64.38 4.51 23.02
N ASP A 127 -63.62 4.34 24.11
CA ASP A 127 -63.21 5.19 25.24
C ASP A 127 -61.94 4.66 25.95
N ALA A 128 -61.40 5.47 26.86
CA ALA A 128 -60.22 5.26 27.70
C ALA A 128 -60.34 4.13 28.76
N PRO A 129 -59.19 3.62 29.24
CA PRO A 129 -58.98 3.48 30.69
C PRO A 129 -57.57 3.99 31.09
N ALA A 130 -57.50 4.96 32.01
CA ALA A 130 -57.50 4.82 33.48
C ALA A 130 -56.10 4.58 34.06
N CYS A 131 -55.63 5.59 34.80
CA CYS A 131 -54.43 5.63 35.61
C CYS A 131 -54.32 4.44 36.57
N VAL A 132 -53.11 3.89 36.65
CA VAL A 132 -52.67 3.02 37.75
C VAL A 132 -51.69 3.84 38.60
N PRO A 133 -51.86 3.88 39.94
CA PRO A 133 -51.04 4.72 40.82
C PRO A 133 -49.60 4.20 40.95
N GLU A 134 -48.67 5.15 40.97
CA GLU A 134 -47.26 4.94 41.27
C GLU A 134 -47.05 4.45 42.72
N PRO A 135 -46.09 3.54 42.95
CA PRO A 135 -45.65 3.18 44.29
C PRO A 135 -44.92 4.35 44.97
N PRO A 136 -44.90 4.42 46.32
CA PRO A 136 -44.27 5.51 47.04
C PRO A 136 -42.77 5.59 46.77
N ALA A 137 -42.30 6.81 46.54
CA ALA A 137 -40.90 7.11 46.26
C ALA A 137 -40.01 6.82 47.48
N GLU A 138 -39.06 5.90 47.31
CA GLU A 138 -37.81 5.93 48.06
C GLU A 138 -37.05 7.23 47.74
N PRO A 139 -36.25 7.79 48.65
CA PRO A 139 -35.44 8.96 48.34
C PRO A 139 -34.55 8.65 47.12
N ARG A 140 -34.74 9.40 46.02
CA ARG A 140 -33.90 9.31 44.82
C ARG A 140 -32.47 9.70 45.20
N LEU A 141 -31.61 8.72 45.42
CA LEU A 141 -30.19 8.90 45.15
C LEU A 141 -30.09 8.93 43.62
N ASP A 142 -29.84 10.11 43.05
CA ASP A 142 -29.47 10.20 41.64
C ASP A 142 -28.07 9.59 41.49
N TYR A 143 -28.01 8.32 41.12
CA TYR A 143 -26.76 7.60 40.89
C TYR A 143 -25.97 8.14 39.68
N LEU A 144 -26.56 9.06 38.90
CA LEU A 144 -25.92 9.79 37.81
C LEU A 144 -25.43 11.19 38.24
N ALA A 145 -25.72 11.64 39.46
CA ALA A 145 -25.23 12.90 40.00
C ALA A 145 -23.70 12.88 40.12
N ARG A 146 -23.02 13.51 39.18
CA ARG A 146 -21.56 13.55 39.10
C ARG A 146 -20.98 14.95 39.02
N ASP A 147 -21.81 15.96 38.78
CA ASP A 147 -21.41 17.37 38.83
C ASP A 147 -21.57 17.97 40.23
N TRP A 148 -20.90 19.09 40.46
CA TRP A 148 -20.90 19.78 41.75
C TRP A 148 -22.30 20.12 42.26
N GLU A 149 -23.20 20.60 41.38
CA GLU A 149 -24.55 21.03 41.77
C GLU A 149 -25.40 19.85 42.24
N SER A 150 -25.35 18.75 41.51
CA SER A 150 -26.10 17.53 41.80
C SER A 150 -25.54 16.83 43.04
N LEU A 151 -24.21 16.75 43.19
CA LEU A 151 -23.57 16.20 44.39
C LEU A 151 -23.88 17.03 45.64
N ARG A 152 -23.84 18.36 45.52
CA ARG A 152 -24.24 19.27 46.60
C ARG A 152 -25.71 19.08 46.97
N ALA A 153 -26.60 18.98 45.99
CA ALA A 153 -28.02 18.73 46.24
C ALA A 153 -28.25 17.40 46.97
N VAL A 154 -27.63 16.30 46.50
CA VAL A 154 -27.72 14.98 47.14
C VAL A 154 -27.17 15.00 48.57
N LEU A 155 -26.04 15.67 48.82
CA LEU A 155 -25.45 15.78 50.15
C LEU A 155 -26.34 16.61 51.11
N LEU A 156 -26.91 17.72 50.63
CA LEU A 156 -27.82 18.55 51.41
C LEU A 156 -29.16 17.84 51.68
N ASP A 157 -29.72 17.14 50.71
CA ASP A 157 -30.95 16.35 50.87
C ASP A 157 -30.72 15.20 51.85
N ARG A 158 -29.55 14.55 51.80
CA ARG A 158 -29.18 13.52 52.78
C ARG A 158 -29.01 14.10 54.19
N LEU A 159 -28.41 15.29 54.32
CA LEU A 159 -28.28 15.98 55.61
C LEU A 159 -29.61 16.42 56.18
N ALA A 160 -30.56 16.84 55.35
CA ALA A 160 -31.92 17.18 55.77
C ALA A 160 -32.64 15.99 56.43
N VAL A 161 -32.35 14.76 55.98
CA VAL A 161 -32.88 13.52 56.58
C VAL A 161 -32.12 13.14 57.86
N LEU A 162 -30.80 13.27 57.88
CA LEU A 162 -29.96 12.85 59.01
C LEU A 162 -29.95 13.85 60.18
N GLN A 163 -30.14 15.14 59.91
CA GLN A 163 -30.21 16.20 60.91
C GLN A 163 -31.37 17.18 60.62
N PRO A 164 -32.64 16.77 60.85
CA PRO A 164 -33.82 17.60 60.57
C PRO A 164 -33.83 18.96 61.28
N GLN A 165 -33.10 19.07 62.40
CA GLN A 165 -32.95 20.30 63.19
C GLN A 165 -32.06 21.38 62.53
N TRP A 166 -31.30 21.03 61.48
CA TRP A 166 -30.47 22.00 60.76
C TRP A 166 -31.23 22.52 59.54
N THR A 167 -31.78 23.74 59.65
CA THR A 167 -32.63 24.37 58.62
C THR A 167 -31.93 25.49 57.83
N THR A 168 -30.72 25.87 58.23
CA THR A 168 -29.99 27.00 57.63
C THR A 168 -29.49 26.65 56.23
N ARG A 169 -29.92 27.42 55.22
CA ARG A 169 -29.44 27.31 53.83
C ARG A 169 -28.53 28.48 53.42
N ASN A 170 -28.00 29.20 54.40
CA ASN A 170 -27.14 30.35 54.14
C ASN A 170 -25.79 29.86 53.57
N PRO A 171 -25.33 30.39 52.43
CA PRO A 171 -23.99 30.10 51.90
C PRO A 171 -22.85 30.43 52.89
N ALA A 172 -23.08 31.38 53.80
CA ALA A 172 -22.10 31.75 54.83
C ALA A 172 -22.08 30.82 56.06
N ASP A 173 -22.93 29.79 56.11
CA ASP A 173 -22.87 28.78 57.18
C ASP A 173 -21.71 27.81 56.95
N VAL A 174 -20.88 27.61 57.98
CA VAL A 174 -19.70 26.73 57.94
C VAL A 174 -20.07 25.31 57.52
N ARG A 175 -21.25 24.82 57.91
CA ARG A 175 -21.73 23.49 57.51
C ARG A 175 -22.07 23.41 56.03
N THR A 176 -22.68 24.46 55.46
CA THR A 176 -22.92 24.56 54.01
C THR A 176 -21.59 24.58 53.25
N THR A 177 -20.60 25.34 53.72
CA THR A 177 -19.27 25.39 53.11
C THR A 177 -18.55 24.03 53.12
N LEU A 178 -18.69 23.25 54.20
CA LEU A 178 -18.12 21.89 54.25
C LEU A 178 -18.80 20.94 53.25
N VAL A 179 -20.11 21.07 53.05
CA VAL A 179 -20.84 20.28 52.05
C VAL A 179 -20.41 20.66 50.64
N GLU A 180 -20.22 21.94 50.37
CA GLU A 180 -19.74 22.45 49.08
C GLU A 180 -18.30 21.98 48.79
N LEU A 181 -17.43 21.92 49.80
CA LEU A 181 -16.08 21.34 49.69
C LEU A 181 -16.11 19.84 49.35
N LEU A 182 -17.01 19.08 50.00
CA LEU A 182 -17.17 17.65 49.73
C LEU A 182 -17.74 17.41 48.32
N ALA A 183 -18.69 18.24 47.87
CA ALA A 183 -19.20 18.19 46.51
C ALA A 183 -18.10 18.47 45.46
N GLU A 184 -17.23 19.46 45.71
CA GLU A 184 -16.06 19.76 44.85
C GLU A 184 -15.06 18.59 44.78
N LEU A 185 -14.75 17.97 45.92
CA LEU A 185 -13.91 16.77 45.95
C LEU A 185 -14.55 15.60 45.18
N GLY A 186 -15.87 15.44 45.32
CA GLY A 186 -16.65 14.43 44.62
C GLY A 186 -16.65 14.63 43.10
N ASP A 187 -16.88 15.86 42.63
CA ASP A 187 -16.86 16.23 41.20
C ASP A 187 -15.48 15.98 40.58
N ARG A 188 -14.41 16.43 41.25
CA ARG A 188 -13.04 16.17 40.81
C ARG A 188 -12.71 14.68 40.75
N ALA A 189 -13.19 13.89 41.71
CA ALA A 189 -13.01 12.44 41.71
C ALA A 189 -13.82 11.77 40.59
N ALA A 190 -15.07 12.20 40.36
CA ALA A 190 -15.93 11.70 39.29
C ALA A 190 -15.30 11.99 37.91
N TYR A 191 -14.81 13.21 37.69
CA TYR A 191 -14.07 13.57 36.48
C TYR A 191 -12.85 12.67 36.26
N GLN A 192 -12.05 12.41 37.32
CA GLN A 192 -10.89 11.52 37.21
C GLN A 192 -11.30 10.08 36.85
N GLN A 193 -12.38 9.57 37.43
CA GLN A 193 -12.92 8.26 37.10
C GLN A 193 -13.38 8.19 35.64
N ASP A 194 -14.06 9.22 35.14
CA ASP A 194 -14.53 9.27 33.76
C ASP A 194 -13.39 9.35 32.76
N VAL A 195 -12.32 10.10 33.07
CA VAL A 195 -11.10 10.11 32.27
C VAL A 195 -10.48 8.71 32.23
N VAL A 196 -10.35 8.04 33.37
CA VAL A 196 -9.77 6.68 33.42
C VAL A 196 -10.65 5.67 32.67
N ALA A 197 -11.97 5.71 32.86
CA ALA A 197 -12.92 4.82 32.18
C ALA A 197 -12.93 5.04 30.66
N THR A 198 -12.84 6.30 30.23
CA THR A 198 -12.71 6.67 28.82
C THR A 198 -11.45 6.06 28.22
N GLU A 199 -10.32 6.12 28.94
CA GLU A 199 -9.03 5.58 28.46
C GLU A 199 -8.91 4.05 28.56
N ALA A 200 -9.82 3.37 29.25
CA ALA A 200 -9.71 1.93 29.56
C ALA A 200 -10.08 0.98 28.41
N TYR A 201 -10.70 1.48 27.33
CA TYR A 201 -11.12 0.67 26.19
C TYR A 201 -10.69 1.32 24.88
N LEU A 202 -10.28 0.50 23.89
CA LEU A 202 -9.85 0.98 22.58
C LEU A 202 -10.90 1.87 21.89
N GLY A 203 -12.18 1.50 22.02
CA GLY A 203 -13.30 2.23 21.40
C GLY A 203 -13.54 3.61 22.01
N THR A 204 -13.13 3.86 23.26
CA THR A 204 -13.39 5.11 23.98
C THR A 204 -12.13 5.94 24.23
N ALA A 205 -10.94 5.32 24.21
CA ALA A 205 -9.68 5.98 24.57
C ALA A 205 -9.37 7.15 23.65
N ARG A 206 -9.02 8.31 24.23
CA ARG A 206 -8.78 9.56 23.48
C ARG A 206 -7.31 9.89 23.36
N ARG A 207 -6.43 9.35 24.21
CA ARG A 207 -4.99 9.59 24.13
C ARG A 207 -4.32 8.58 23.20
N ARG A 208 -3.44 9.06 22.31
CA ARG A 208 -2.63 8.20 21.42
C ARG A 208 -1.88 7.12 22.17
N ILE A 209 -1.26 7.45 23.30
CA ILE A 209 -0.50 6.47 24.11
C ILE A 209 -1.41 5.35 24.62
N SER A 210 -2.62 5.66 25.07
CA SER A 210 -3.58 4.64 25.52
C SER A 210 -3.99 3.74 24.36
N VAL A 211 -4.35 4.33 23.22
CA VAL A 211 -4.74 3.60 22.00
C VAL A 211 -3.61 2.69 21.53
N ARG A 212 -2.36 3.17 21.49
CA ARG A 212 -1.17 2.38 21.17
C ARG A 212 -1.00 1.17 22.09
N ARG A 213 -1.23 1.35 23.39
CA ARG A 213 -1.12 0.26 24.37
C ARG A 213 -2.23 -0.77 24.21
N HIS A 214 -3.46 -0.36 23.90
CA HIS A 214 -4.56 -1.27 23.60
C HIS A 214 -4.31 -2.04 22.29
N ALA A 215 -3.90 -1.35 21.24
CA ALA A 215 -3.59 -1.95 19.95
C ALA A 215 -2.49 -3.01 20.06
N ARG A 216 -1.50 -2.79 20.95
CA ARG A 216 -0.45 -3.77 21.25
C ARG A 216 -1.00 -5.06 21.87
N LEU A 217 -2.08 -5.02 22.65
CA LEU A 217 -2.67 -6.25 23.24
C LEU A 217 -3.19 -7.22 22.17
N VAL A 218 -3.53 -6.71 20.99
CA VAL A 218 -3.98 -7.50 19.83
C VAL A 218 -2.87 -7.67 18.78
N GLY A 219 -1.61 -7.38 19.14
CA GLY A 219 -0.45 -7.50 18.26
C GLY A 219 -0.35 -6.41 17.18
N TYR A 220 -1.21 -5.39 17.21
CA TYR A 220 -1.18 -4.31 16.23
C TYR A 220 -0.14 -3.26 16.59
N ARG A 221 0.79 -2.98 15.66
CA ARG A 221 1.78 -1.91 15.78
C ARG A 221 1.23 -0.64 15.15
N MET A 222 0.79 0.29 16.00
CA MET A 222 0.40 1.63 15.60
C MET A 222 1.62 2.39 15.07
N SER A 223 1.57 2.83 13.81
CA SER A 223 2.65 3.59 13.20
C SER A 223 2.65 5.05 13.64
N ASP A 224 3.84 5.58 13.94
CA ASP A 224 4.08 7.01 14.17
C ASP A 224 4.49 7.74 12.88
N GLY A 225 4.27 7.11 11.72
CA GLY A 225 4.64 7.64 10.41
C GLY A 225 6.08 7.34 10.03
N THR A 226 6.58 8.00 8.99
CA THR A 226 7.95 7.86 8.49
C THR A 226 8.50 9.18 8.00
N ASN A 227 9.82 9.31 8.01
CA ASN A 227 10.50 10.43 7.40
C ASN A 227 10.72 10.24 5.90
N ALA A 228 10.77 11.37 5.19
CA ALA A 228 11.05 11.37 3.76
C ALA A 228 12.54 11.15 3.47
N ARG A 229 12.84 10.53 2.33
CA ARG A 229 14.19 10.27 1.83
C ARG A 229 14.35 10.77 0.41
N THR A 230 15.56 11.16 0.06
CA THR A 230 15.91 11.60 -1.29
C THR A 230 17.36 11.33 -1.60
N TRP A 231 17.67 11.29 -2.89
CA TRP A 231 19.04 11.39 -3.38
C TRP A 231 19.44 12.86 -3.44
N VAL A 232 20.62 13.20 -2.94
CA VAL A 232 21.24 14.53 -3.02
C VAL A 232 22.53 14.40 -3.79
N ARG A 233 22.81 15.31 -4.73
CA ARG A 233 24.06 15.33 -5.49
C ARG A 233 24.85 16.61 -5.28
N LEU A 234 26.17 16.47 -5.33
CA LEU A 234 27.09 17.59 -5.39
C LEU A 234 27.54 17.80 -6.85
N ILE A 235 27.16 18.96 -7.39
CA ILE A 235 27.58 19.42 -8.71
C ILE A 235 28.91 20.14 -8.53
N VAL A 236 29.96 19.56 -9.12
CA VAL A 236 31.31 20.11 -9.06
C VAL A 236 31.74 20.52 -10.47
N PRO A 237 32.43 21.65 -10.65
CA PRO A 237 32.96 22.04 -11.96
C PRO A 237 33.84 20.95 -12.58
N ALA A 238 33.75 20.79 -13.91
CA ALA A 238 34.41 19.70 -14.63
C ALA A 238 35.95 19.74 -14.56
N ASP A 239 36.53 20.92 -14.30
CA ASP A 239 37.97 21.14 -14.15
C ASP A 239 38.51 20.75 -12.76
N VAL A 240 37.64 20.45 -11.79
CA VAL A 240 38.05 19.99 -10.46
C VAL A 240 38.44 18.52 -10.52
N ALA A 241 39.71 18.25 -10.24
CA ALA A 241 40.24 16.90 -10.13
C ALA A 241 39.51 16.08 -9.04
N PRO A 242 39.46 14.74 -9.15
CA PRO A 242 38.83 13.90 -8.14
C PRO A 242 39.36 14.18 -6.73
N ILE A 243 38.48 14.63 -5.85
CA ILE A 243 38.76 14.81 -4.43
C ILE A 243 38.58 13.44 -3.79
N ARG A 244 39.67 12.83 -3.34
CA ARG A 244 39.65 11.52 -2.68
C ARG A 244 39.80 11.66 -1.18
N GLY A 245 38.87 11.05 -0.47
CA GLY A 245 38.97 10.84 0.96
C GLY A 245 39.97 9.72 1.20
N GLY A 246 41.05 9.98 1.94
CA GLY A 246 42.05 8.95 2.25
C GLY A 246 41.48 7.87 3.15
N THR A 247 41.71 7.98 4.46
CA THR A 247 41.08 7.12 5.48
C THR A 247 39.70 7.61 5.92
N VAL A 248 39.28 8.81 5.50
CA VAL A 248 38.03 9.47 5.87
C VAL A 248 37.28 9.83 4.60
N GLU A 249 35.95 9.70 4.61
CA GLU A 249 35.08 10.10 3.50
C GLU A 249 35.22 11.60 3.18
N VAL A 250 35.04 11.97 1.91
CA VAL A 250 35.09 13.37 1.46
C VAL A 250 33.89 14.14 2.00
N LEU A 251 32.72 13.50 1.94
CA LEU A 251 31.48 13.92 2.53
C LEU A 251 30.98 12.77 3.42
N PRO A 252 31.09 12.86 4.75
CA PRO A 252 30.76 11.74 5.63
C PRO A 252 29.26 11.51 5.76
N ALA A 253 28.88 10.27 6.10
CA ALA A 253 27.53 10.02 6.61
C ALA A 253 27.23 10.94 7.81
N GLY A 254 26.06 11.56 7.82
CA GLY A 254 25.67 12.56 8.81
C GLY A 254 25.82 14.02 8.36
N THR A 255 26.45 14.31 7.21
CA THR A 255 26.45 15.66 6.63
C THR A 255 25.03 16.19 6.47
N ARG A 256 24.83 17.47 6.78
CA ARG A 256 23.51 18.10 6.85
C ARG A 256 23.27 18.96 5.61
N PHE A 257 22.06 18.92 5.10
CA PHE A 257 21.60 19.72 3.98
C PHE A 257 20.33 20.47 4.36
N LEU A 258 20.14 21.64 3.76
CA LEU A 258 18.96 22.48 3.97
C LEU A 258 18.21 22.69 2.65
N THR A 259 16.88 22.73 2.75
CA THR A 259 16.05 23.25 1.67
C THR A 259 16.26 24.76 1.53
N GLY A 260 16.22 25.27 0.30
CA GLY A 260 16.46 26.69 0.05
C GLY A 260 15.77 27.18 -1.22
N THR A 261 15.75 28.51 -1.36
CA THR A 261 15.35 29.16 -2.60
C THR A 261 16.44 28.98 -3.68
N PRO A 262 16.15 29.23 -4.97
CA PRO A 262 17.15 29.14 -6.03
C PRO A 262 18.41 30.00 -5.81
N ASP A 263 18.29 31.10 -5.06
CA ASP A 263 19.37 32.02 -4.70
C ASP A 263 20.09 31.65 -3.39
N ALA A 264 19.73 30.53 -2.77
CA ALA A 264 20.38 30.07 -1.55
C ALA A 264 21.87 29.74 -1.80
N PRO A 265 22.78 30.11 -0.89
CA PRO A 265 24.19 29.76 -1.01
C PRO A 265 24.38 28.24 -0.97
N THR A 266 25.37 27.74 -1.72
CA THR A 266 25.71 26.31 -1.76
C THR A 266 26.10 25.76 -0.39
N SER A 267 26.80 26.55 0.42
CA SER A 267 27.22 26.16 1.77
C SER A 267 26.98 27.26 2.78
N VAL A 268 26.58 26.86 3.99
CA VAL A 268 26.38 27.75 5.13
C VAL A 268 27.04 27.13 6.35
N GLU A 269 27.82 27.92 7.09
CA GLU A 269 28.43 27.47 8.34
C GLU A 269 27.38 27.32 9.46
N LEU A 270 27.45 26.22 10.20
CA LEU A 270 26.56 25.92 11.32
C LEU A 270 26.61 27.01 12.39
N GLY A 271 25.45 27.56 12.77
CA GLY A 271 25.35 28.63 13.76
C GLY A 271 25.68 30.03 13.24
N ALA A 272 26.02 30.18 11.95
CA ALA A 272 26.16 31.49 11.34
C ALA A 272 24.79 32.18 11.15
N ALA A 273 24.80 33.50 10.96
CA ALA A 273 23.58 34.28 10.73
C ALA A 273 22.78 33.82 9.47
N ALA A 274 23.45 33.21 8.49
CA ALA A 274 22.78 32.61 7.34
C ALA A 274 22.01 31.32 7.70
N ASP A 275 22.56 30.47 8.57
CA ASP A 275 21.89 29.26 9.08
C ASP A 275 20.64 29.64 9.87
N HIS A 276 20.78 30.59 10.80
CA HIS A 276 19.64 31.11 11.58
C HIS A 276 18.53 31.68 10.68
N ARG A 277 18.88 32.45 9.64
CA ARG A 277 17.91 32.98 8.68
C ARG A 277 17.22 31.88 7.88
N ALA A 278 17.95 30.87 7.41
CA ALA A 278 17.38 29.74 6.69
C ALA A 278 16.35 29.00 7.57
N ARG A 279 16.70 28.71 8.83
CA ARG A 279 15.82 28.04 9.79
C ARG A 279 14.58 28.87 10.16
N LEU A 280 14.74 30.17 10.37
CA LEU A 280 13.62 31.09 10.60
C LEU A 280 12.70 31.19 9.37
N GLY A 281 13.25 31.04 8.18
CA GLY A 281 12.50 30.95 6.92
C GLY A 281 11.82 29.59 6.68
N GLY A 282 11.91 28.65 7.63
CA GLY A 282 11.29 27.33 7.51
C GLY A 282 12.11 26.30 6.73
N ALA A 283 13.42 26.51 6.56
CA ALA A 283 14.27 25.52 5.89
C ALA A 283 14.25 24.18 6.63
N LEU A 284 13.92 23.11 5.90
CA LEU A 284 13.94 21.74 6.39
C LEU A 284 15.35 21.18 6.30
N GLU A 285 15.71 20.35 7.28
CA GLU A 285 17.03 19.71 7.37
C GLU A 285 16.96 18.25 6.91
N PHE A 286 17.89 17.88 6.03
CA PHE A 286 18.12 16.52 5.59
C PHE A 286 19.51 16.07 6.02
N ARG A 287 19.64 14.82 6.45
CA ARG A 287 20.90 14.23 6.92
C ARG A 287 21.34 13.14 5.96
N ALA A 288 22.60 13.18 5.54
CA ALA A 288 23.20 12.13 4.74
C ALA A 288 23.19 10.80 5.51
N MET A 289 22.62 9.76 4.91
CA MET A 289 22.59 8.39 5.44
C MET A 289 23.82 7.58 5.02
N THR A 290 24.42 7.93 3.89
CA THR A 290 25.67 7.38 3.36
C THR A 290 26.72 8.49 3.26
N GLY A 291 27.98 8.13 3.11
CA GLY A 291 29.03 9.07 2.74
C GLY A 291 29.48 8.92 1.28
N LEU A 292 30.33 9.85 0.85
CA LEU A 292 31.02 9.82 -0.44
C LEU A 292 32.53 9.71 -0.19
N ALA A 293 33.13 8.62 -0.66
CA ALA A 293 34.58 8.43 -0.62
C ALA A 293 35.33 9.28 -1.66
N VAL A 294 34.68 9.61 -2.78
CA VAL A 294 35.24 10.42 -3.85
C VAL A 294 34.17 11.37 -4.38
N VAL A 295 34.57 12.61 -4.66
CA VAL A 295 33.77 13.59 -5.40
C VAL A 295 34.60 14.06 -6.60
N ALA A 296 34.06 13.97 -7.81
CA ALA A 296 34.81 14.32 -9.03
C ALA A 296 34.00 15.21 -9.97
N GLY A 297 34.65 16.20 -10.59
CA GLY A 297 34.03 17.04 -11.62
C GLY A 297 33.54 16.22 -12.83
N ALA A 298 34.28 15.17 -13.20
CA ALA A 298 33.90 14.25 -14.28
C ALA A 298 32.61 13.47 -14.01
N HIS A 299 32.21 13.32 -12.74
CA HIS A 299 30.98 12.61 -12.36
C HIS A 299 29.73 13.51 -12.36
N THR A 300 29.88 14.82 -12.57
CA THR A 300 28.75 15.77 -12.55
C THR A 300 27.74 15.51 -13.67
N ALA A 301 28.23 15.19 -14.87
CA ALA A 301 27.41 14.92 -16.05
C ALA A 301 28.17 13.99 -17.01
N MET A 302 27.86 12.69 -16.96
CA MET A 302 28.49 11.67 -17.77
C MET A 302 27.60 11.34 -18.97
N ARG A 303 28.20 11.27 -20.16
CA ARG A 303 27.51 10.92 -21.42
C ARG A 303 27.54 9.42 -21.66
N PHE A 304 26.54 8.92 -22.37
CA PHE A 304 26.49 7.53 -22.81
C PHE A 304 27.23 7.35 -24.15
N HIS A 305 28.01 6.28 -24.24
CA HIS A 305 28.68 5.90 -25.48
C HIS A 305 27.73 5.17 -26.41
N THR A 306 27.60 5.64 -27.65
CA THR A 306 26.59 5.15 -28.63
C THR A 306 27.13 4.12 -29.60
N TRP A 307 28.39 3.67 -29.43
CA TRP A 307 29.05 2.66 -30.27
C TRP A 307 28.84 2.97 -31.76
N SER A 308 29.26 4.17 -32.18
CA SER A 308 29.14 4.69 -33.55
C SER A 308 27.71 4.71 -34.11
N GLY A 309 26.72 5.04 -33.26
CA GLY A 309 25.32 5.22 -33.67
C GLY A 309 24.48 3.93 -33.70
N SER A 310 25.03 2.81 -33.23
CA SER A 310 24.34 1.52 -33.25
C SER A 310 23.16 1.41 -32.27
N ARG A 311 23.11 2.26 -31.23
CA ARG A 311 22.01 2.31 -30.26
C ARG A 311 21.68 3.75 -29.83
N PRO A 312 20.60 4.36 -30.34
CA PRO A 312 20.18 5.72 -29.94
C PRO A 312 19.42 5.75 -28.60
N CYS A 313 19.11 4.60 -28.01
CA CYS A 313 18.36 4.52 -26.76
C CYS A 313 18.79 3.36 -25.85
N LEU A 314 18.60 3.57 -24.54
CA LEU A 314 18.61 2.51 -23.53
C LEU A 314 17.17 2.03 -23.35
N PRO A 315 16.85 0.75 -23.62
CA PRO A 315 15.48 0.25 -23.52
C PRO A 315 15.02 0.08 -22.06
N ALA A 316 13.70 0.08 -21.85
CA ALA A 316 13.12 -0.34 -20.58
C ALA A 316 13.56 -1.78 -20.25
N GLY A 317 13.84 -2.06 -18.97
CA GLY A 317 14.38 -3.32 -18.48
C GLY A 317 15.90 -3.44 -18.55
N CYS A 318 16.62 -2.47 -19.14
CA CYS A 318 18.07 -2.52 -19.23
C CYS A 318 18.74 -2.40 -17.85
N THR A 319 19.85 -3.12 -17.65
CA THR A 319 20.66 -3.16 -16.41
C THR A 319 22.15 -2.83 -16.63
N ALA A 320 22.52 -2.39 -17.84
CA ALA A 320 23.89 -2.07 -18.20
C ALA A 320 23.95 -0.95 -19.25
N ALA A 321 25.04 -0.19 -19.24
CA ALA A 321 25.32 0.82 -20.26
C ALA A 321 26.84 1.08 -20.37
N THR A 322 27.24 1.77 -21.43
CA THR A 322 28.61 2.24 -21.61
C THR A 322 28.63 3.76 -21.51
N LEU A 323 29.53 4.31 -20.71
CA LEU A 323 29.78 5.75 -20.59
C LEU A 323 30.99 6.16 -21.41
N THR A 324 30.97 7.37 -21.94
CA THR A 324 32.12 7.97 -22.63
C THR A 324 33.15 8.46 -21.62
N GLY A 325 34.43 8.19 -21.88
CA GLY A 325 35.55 8.61 -21.03
C GLY A 325 36.07 7.52 -20.10
N HIS A 326 37.29 7.73 -19.60
CA HIS A 326 37.91 6.90 -18.56
C HIS A 326 37.50 7.41 -17.17
N LEU A 327 36.65 6.67 -16.47
CA LEU A 327 36.08 7.04 -15.16
C LEU A 327 36.49 6.03 -14.07
N PRO A 328 37.77 6.02 -13.64
CA PRO A 328 38.29 5.03 -12.70
C PRO A 328 37.82 5.21 -11.25
N ASP A 329 37.25 6.38 -10.93
CA ASP A 329 36.73 6.72 -9.60
C ASP A 329 35.29 6.24 -9.38
N LEU A 330 34.66 5.65 -10.41
CA LEU A 330 33.39 4.95 -10.28
C LEU A 330 33.62 3.55 -9.69
N ALA A 331 32.78 3.16 -8.73
CA ALA A 331 32.89 1.88 -8.03
C ALA A 331 31.52 1.23 -7.80
N PRO A 332 31.45 -0.12 -7.73
CA PRO A 332 30.26 -0.81 -7.24
C PRO A 332 29.78 -0.26 -5.89
N GLY A 333 28.47 -0.23 -5.68
CA GLY A 333 27.80 0.34 -4.52
C GLY A 333 27.40 1.82 -4.68
N GLN A 334 28.06 2.57 -5.55
CA GLN A 334 27.68 3.96 -5.86
C GLN A 334 26.35 4.03 -6.59
N VAL A 335 25.63 5.15 -6.41
CA VAL A 335 24.36 5.41 -7.09
C VAL A 335 24.56 6.48 -8.16
N LEU A 336 24.05 6.19 -9.36
CA LEU A 336 23.95 7.16 -10.44
C LEU A 336 22.48 7.53 -10.65
N VAL A 337 22.21 8.79 -10.95
CA VAL A 337 20.87 9.22 -11.41
C VAL A 337 20.92 9.41 -12.90
N LEU A 338 20.20 8.55 -13.62
CA LEU A 338 20.01 8.65 -15.06
C LEU A 338 18.87 9.63 -15.31
N ALA A 339 19.12 10.64 -16.13
CA ALA A 339 18.19 11.73 -16.35
C ALA A 339 18.06 12.04 -17.83
N GLU A 340 16.82 12.29 -18.26
CA GLU A 340 16.56 12.95 -19.53
C GLU A 340 17.15 14.37 -19.48
N HIS A 341 17.97 14.70 -20.47
CA HIS A 341 18.60 16.01 -20.59
C HIS A 341 18.01 16.83 -21.75
N ARG A 342 17.40 16.15 -22.73
CA ARG A 342 16.64 16.75 -23.83
C ARG A 342 15.32 16.02 -23.98
N ASP A 343 14.25 16.77 -24.23
CA ASP A 343 12.92 16.19 -24.48
C ASP A 343 12.98 15.12 -25.57
N ALA A 344 12.40 13.95 -25.31
CA ALA A 344 12.33 12.85 -26.28
C ALA A 344 11.16 12.98 -27.27
N GLY A 345 10.14 13.81 -26.99
CA GLY A 345 8.89 13.87 -27.76
C GLY A 345 8.81 14.98 -28.82
N GLY A 346 9.51 16.09 -28.62
CA GLY A 346 9.43 17.28 -29.47
C GLY A 346 10.42 17.25 -30.65
N PRO A 347 10.06 17.85 -31.81
CA PRO A 347 10.89 17.81 -33.02
C PRO A 347 12.25 18.53 -32.89
N ARG A 348 12.42 19.36 -31.84
CA ARG A 348 13.65 20.13 -31.58
C ARG A 348 14.52 19.56 -30.45
N HIS A 349 14.02 18.58 -29.68
CA HIS A 349 14.75 17.95 -28.56
C HIS A 349 15.49 18.99 -27.68
N THR A 350 14.76 19.99 -27.18
CA THR A 350 15.35 21.09 -26.40
C THR A 350 15.60 20.66 -24.95
N ARG A 351 16.54 21.33 -24.29
CA ARG A 351 16.84 21.08 -22.86
C ARG A 351 15.81 21.68 -21.92
N GLU A 352 15.14 22.75 -22.36
CA GLU A 352 14.13 23.46 -21.57
C GLU A 352 12.82 22.67 -21.47
N ASP A 353 12.52 21.88 -22.51
CA ASP A 353 11.34 21.02 -22.57
C ASP A 353 11.58 19.63 -21.96
N ALA A 354 12.81 19.31 -21.54
CA ALA A 354 13.15 17.99 -20.98
C ALA A 354 12.34 17.69 -19.72
N ASP A 355 11.74 16.50 -19.64
CA ASP A 355 10.84 16.17 -18.55
C ASP A 355 11.63 15.90 -17.25
N PRO A 356 11.52 16.75 -16.21
CA PRO A 356 12.25 16.57 -14.96
C PRO A 356 11.80 15.33 -14.19
N ALA A 357 10.64 14.75 -14.51
CA ALA A 357 10.16 13.49 -13.93
C ALA A 357 10.83 12.26 -14.55
N ARG A 358 11.46 12.37 -15.73
CA ARG A 358 12.21 11.27 -16.35
C ARG A 358 13.61 11.14 -15.79
N ARG A 359 13.66 10.71 -14.52
CA ARG A 359 14.89 10.46 -13.78
C ARG A 359 14.77 9.16 -13.02
N GLN A 360 15.83 8.37 -13.01
CA GLN A 360 15.88 7.10 -12.28
C GLN A 360 17.23 6.92 -11.60
N ALA A 361 17.22 6.67 -10.29
CA ALA A 361 18.41 6.29 -9.56
C ALA A 361 18.71 4.80 -9.78
N VAL A 362 19.96 4.47 -10.06
CA VAL A 362 20.44 3.09 -10.27
C VAL A 362 21.68 2.83 -9.41
N ARG A 363 21.72 1.70 -8.70
CA ARG A 363 22.91 1.31 -7.92
C ARG A 363 23.86 0.47 -8.75
N LEU A 364 25.11 0.91 -8.87
CA LEU A 364 26.14 0.19 -9.62
C LEU A 364 26.51 -1.13 -8.92
N THR A 365 26.52 -2.23 -9.67
CA THR A 365 26.99 -3.55 -9.22
C THR A 365 28.32 -3.93 -9.83
N GLY A 366 28.69 -3.31 -10.95
CA GLY A 366 29.94 -3.55 -11.64
C GLY A 366 30.36 -2.35 -12.47
N VAL A 367 31.66 -2.02 -12.41
CA VAL A 367 32.28 -0.93 -13.17
C VAL A 367 33.58 -1.43 -13.78
N VAL A 368 33.78 -1.22 -15.07
CA VAL A 368 35.00 -1.58 -15.79
C VAL A 368 35.51 -0.36 -16.55
N ALA A 369 36.44 0.37 -15.95
CA ALA A 369 37.11 1.54 -16.55
C ALA A 369 38.48 1.20 -17.15
N SER A 370 39.07 0.06 -16.76
CA SER A 370 40.39 -0.40 -17.22
C SER A 370 40.46 -1.93 -17.27
N ARG A 371 41.30 -2.48 -18.15
CA ARG A 371 41.58 -3.91 -18.25
C ARG A 371 43.10 -4.10 -18.33
N GLY A 372 43.67 -4.85 -17.37
CA GLY A 372 45.13 -5.03 -17.28
C GLY A 372 45.90 -3.75 -16.99
N GLY A 373 45.28 -2.76 -16.34
CA GLY A 373 45.90 -1.47 -15.98
C GLY A 373 45.84 -0.39 -17.07
N ALA A 374 45.44 -0.73 -18.29
CA ALA A 374 45.21 0.25 -19.36
C ALA A 374 43.73 0.71 -19.37
N PRO A 375 43.44 2.00 -19.66
CA PRO A 375 42.08 2.47 -19.90
C PRO A 375 41.36 1.61 -20.93
N LEU A 376 40.10 1.31 -20.67
CA LEU A 376 39.26 0.63 -21.66
C LEU A 376 39.00 1.60 -22.81
N THR A 377 39.18 1.15 -24.05
CA THR A 377 38.94 1.96 -25.24
C THR A 377 38.01 1.21 -26.20
N ASP A 378 37.18 1.95 -26.91
CA ASP A 378 36.46 1.45 -28.07
C ASP A 378 37.50 0.99 -29.12
N PRO A 379 37.50 -0.29 -29.53
CA PRO A 379 38.49 -0.81 -30.48
C PRO A 379 38.37 -0.19 -31.88
N LEU A 380 37.23 0.40 -32.24
CA LEU A 380 36.99 1.02 -33.53
C LEU A 380 37.40 2.50 -33.56
N THR A 381 37.00 3.27 -32.54
CA THR A 381 37.26 4.73 -32.49
C THR A 381 38.51 5.10 -31.70
N GLY A 382 39.01 4.20 -30.84
CA GLY A 382 40.09 4.48 -29.91
C GLY A 382 39.68 5.36 -28.72
N GLU A 383 38.41 5.75 -28.63
CA GLU A 383 37.90 6.58 -27.54
C GLU A 383 37.89 5.79 -26.24
N THR A 384 38.31 6.42 -25.14
CA THR A 384 38.22 5.81 -23.82
C THR A 384 36.76 5.67 -23.40
N ILE A 385 36.41 4.51 -22.83
CA ILE A 385 35.04 4.17 -22.40
C ILE A 385 35.07 3.58 -20.99
N THR A 386 33.91 3.60 -20.33
CA THR A 386 33.69 2.93 -19.04
C THR A 386 32.41 2.12 -19.11
N GLU A 387 32.49 0.81 -18.88
CA GLU A 387 31.30 -0.06 -18.82
C GLU A 387 30.72 -0.07 -17.41
N ILE A 388 29.41 0.10 -17.30
CA ILE A 388 28.68 0.08 -16.04
C ILE A 388 27.54 -0.93 -16.09
N THR A 389 27.34 -1.61 -14.96
CA THR A 389 26.20 -2.50 -14.70
C THR A 389 25.57 -2.10 -13.38
N TRP A 390 24.25 -2.18 -13.28
CA TRP A 390 23.51 -1.82 -12.07
C TRP A 390 22.56 -2.93 -11.61
N HIS A 391 22.08 -2.78 -10.38
CA HIS A 391 21.28 -3.76 -9.69
C HIS A 391 20.01 -4.10 -10.51
N PRO A 392 19.65 -5.39 -10.69
CA PRO A 392 18.50 -5.79 -11.49
C PRO A 392 17.17 -5.17 -11.04
N GLY A 393 17.01 -4.93 -9.74
CA GLY A 393 15.83 -4.24 -9.21
C GLY A 393 15.73 -2.74 -9.55
N ASP A 394 16.80 -2.14 -10.07
CA ASP A 394 16.81 -0.80 -10.65
C ASP A 394 16.77 -0.85 -12.20
N ALA A 395 16.30 -1.95 -12.80
CA ALA A 395 16.10 -2.03 -14.24
C ALA A 395 15.26 -0.84 -14.74
N LEU A 396 15.61 -0.30 -15.91
CA LEU A 396 14.98 0.92 -16.41
C LEU A 396 13.47 0.78 -16.54
N THR A 397 12.71 1.66 -15.89
CA THR A 397 11.24 1.62 -15.92
C THR A 397 10.68 2.16 -17.24
N SER A 398 11.44 3.01 -17.92
CA SER A 398 11.13 3.61 -19.21
C SER A 398 12.40 3.77 -20.06
N PRO A 399 12.30 3.86 -21.39
CA PRO A 399 13.47 4.02 -22.23
C PRO A 399 14.07 5.43 -22.12
N PHE A 400 15.40 5.53 -22.22
CA PHE A 400 16.13 6.80 -22.29
C PHE A 400 16.75 6.97 -23.68
N VAL A 401 16.42 8.06 -24.38
CA VAL A 401 17.04 8.41 -25.66
C VAL A 401 18.39 9.06 -25.35
N VAL A 402 19.49 8.43 -25.77
CA VAL A 402 20.85 8.90 -25.49
C VAL A 402 21.39 9.79 -26.61
N ALA A 403 21.02 9.49 -27.85
CA ALA A 403 21.46 10.21 -29.03
C ALA A 403 20.40 10.18 -30.12
N GLY A 404 20.45 11.15 -31.02
CA GLY A 404 19.49 11.27 -32.11
C GLY A 404 19.81 12.44 -33.01
N GLU A 405 18.81 12.83 -33.80
CA GLU A 405 18.86 13.98 -34.70
C GLU A 405 17.80 14.99 -34.27
N ARG A 406 18.12 16.28 -34.33
CA ARG A 406 17.19 17.37 -33.97
C ARG A 406 17.08 18.38 -35.10
N LEU A 407 15.94 19.05 -35.17
CA LEU A 407 15.80 20.21 -36.05
C LEU A 407 16.52 21.43 -35.44
N ALA A 408 17.45 22.00 -36.20
CA ALA A 408 18.12 23.27 -35.87
C ALA A 408 17.20 24.47 -36.15
N ASP A 409 17.54 25.63 -35.60
CA ASP A 409 16.72 26.85 -35.72
C ASP A 409 16.63 27.37 -37.16
N ASP A 410 17.56 26.96 -38.03
CA ASP A 410 17.59 27.27 -39.47
C ASP A 410 16.82 26.25 -40.34
N GLY A 411 16.21 25.23 -39.72
CA GLY A 411 15.50 24.15 -40.41
C GLY A 411 16.39 22.99 -40.88
N GLY A 412 17.70 23.01 -40.57
CA GLY A 412 18.61 21.88 -40.77
C GLY A 412 18.42 20.77 -39.75
N VAL A 413 19.05 19.61 -40.00
CA VAL A 413 19.08 18.48 -39.05
C VAL A 413 20.48 18.37 -38.46
N GLU A 414 20.58 18.40 -37.13
CA GLU A 414 21.85 18.28 -36.39
C GLU A 414 21.84 17.06 -35.46
N PRO A 415 22.94 16.28 -35.39
CA PRO A 415 23.04 15.19 -34.43
C PRO A 415 23.26 15.71 -33.00
N TYR A 416 22.79 14.95 -32.01
CA TYR A 416 23.10 15.17 -30.60
C TYR A 416 23.43 13.84 -29.90
N ASP A 417 24.30 13.91 -28.88
CA ASP A 417 24.82 12.78 -28.10
C ASP A 417 24.55 12.93 -26.59
N ASP A 418 23.79 13.96 -26.20
CA ASP A 418 23.49 14.34 -24.83
C ASP A 418 21.98 14.29 -24.55
N GLY A 419 21.26 13.32 -25.15
CA GLY A 419 19.82 13.15 -24.93
C GLY A 419 19.49 12.75 -23.50
N ALA A 420 20.30 11.86 -22.92
CA ALA A 420 20.25 11.45 -21.54
C ALA A 420 21.64 11.47 -20.93
N LEU A 421 21.73 11.78 -19.64
CA LEU A 421 22.98 11.87 -18.89
C LEU A 421 22.92 11.03 -17.61
N ALA A 422 24.08 10.55 -17.18
CA ALA A 422 24.25 9.92 -15.87
C ALA A 422 24.90 10.91 -14.90
N PHE A 423 24.27 11.12 -13.75
CA PHE A 423 24.76 12.00 -12.68
C PHE A 423 25.32 11.19 -11.52
N GLY A 424 26.57 11.43 -11.16
CA GLY A 424 27.25 10.89 -9.98
C GLY A 424 27.34 11.89 -8.84
N ASN A 425 28.28 11.66 -7.92
CA ASN A 425 28.43 12.41 -6.66
C ASN A 425 27.13 12.44 -5.82
N VAL A 426 26.42 11.31 -5.80
CA VAL A 426 25.08 11.17 -5.21
C VAL A 426 25.15 10.47 -3.86
N VAL A 427 24.48 11.05 -2.87
CA VAL A 427 24.36 10.53 -1.50
C VAL A 427 22.88 10.35 -1.13
N LEU A 428 22.56 9.32 -0.36
CA LEU A 428 21.21 9.17 0.22
C LEU A 428 21.08 10.12 1.40
N ALA A 429 19.97 10.84 1.50
CA ALA A 429 19.67 11.70 2.65
C ALA A 429 18.22 11.54 3.11
N ASP A 430 17.98 11.71 4.41
CA ASP A 430 16.66 11.61 5.02
C ASP A 430 16.29 12.85 5.86
N HIS A 431 15.00 13.16 5.94
CA HIS A 431 14.48 14.33 6.63
C HIS A 431 14.55 14.17 8.15
N GLY A 432 15.06 15.19 8.84
CA GLY A 432 15.00 15.31 10.30
C GLY A 432 16.19 16.06 10.88
N SER A 433 15.94 17.09 11.68
CA SER A 433 16.97 17.91 12.35
C SER A 433 17.46 17.28 13.65
N GLU A 434 18.77 17.26 13.86
CA GLU A 434 19.36 16.74 15.10
C GLU A 434 19.13 17.68 16.30
N ARG A 435 18.90 17.06 17.46
CA ARG A 435 18.74 17.68 18.78
C ARG A 435 19.51 16.88 19.82
N ARG A 436 20.04 17.56 20.83
CA ARG A 436 20.73 16.95 21.97
C ARG A 436 20.17 17.51 23.26
N VAL A 437 19.92 16.64 24.23
CA VAL A 437 19.40 17.03 25.54
C VAL A 437 20.02 16.16 26.64
N VAL A 438 20.30 16.79 27.78
CA VAL A 438 20.69 16.09 29.01
C VAL A 438 19.47 15.94 29.89
N LEU A 439 19.08 14.71 30.20
CA LEU A 439 17.92 14.42 31.04
C LEU A 439 18.31 14.41 32.53
N GLY A 440 17.34 14.75 33.39
CA GLY A 440 17.51 14.79 34.84
C GLY A 440 17.90 13.43 35.45
N PRO A 441 18.31 13.40 36.72
CA PRO A 441 18.74 12.17 37.36
C PRO A 441 17.58 11.18 37.50
N VAL A 442 17.85 9.89 37.34
CA VAL A 442 16.89 8.81 37.59
C VAL A 442 16.44 8.85 39.06
N PRO A 443 15.12 8.88 39.34
CA PRO A 443 14.62 8.92 40.72
C PRO A 443 14.93 7.62 41.46
N ALA A 444 15.17 7.70 42.77
CA ALA A 444 15.45 6.51 43.60
C ALA A 444 14.24 5.59 43.78
N GLN A 445 13.02 6.14 43.65
CA GLN A 445 11.76 5.41 43.77
C GLN A 445 10.75 5.94 42.74
N GLY A 446 9.87 5.05 42.26
CA GLY A 446 8.81 5.40 41.31
C GLY A 446 9.17 5.16 39.84
N PRO A 447 8.23 5.43 38.91
CA PRO A 447 8.41 5.14 37.50
C PRO A 447 9.39 6.12 36.84
N VAL A 448 10.35 5.59 36.09
CA VAL A 448 11.31 6.38 35.32
C VAL A 448 10.67 6.81 33.99
N ARG A 449 10.27 8.08 33.89
CA ARG A 449 9.69 8.68 32.69
C ARG A 449 10.34 10.03 32.41
N PHE A 450 11.00 10.13 31.26
CA PHE A 450 11.59 11.40 30.80
C PHE A 450 10.93 11.84 29.51
N ALA A 451 10.61 13.12 29.39
CA ALA A 451 10.18 13.74 28.14
C ALA A 451 11.39 14.25 27.36
N LEU A 452 11.30 14.26 26.03
CA LEU A 452 12.31 14.81 25.12
C LEU A 452 11.88 16.21 24.66
N PRO A 453 12.45 17.30 25.23
CA PRO A 453 12.14 18.67 24.82
C PRO A 453 13.04 19.17 23.69
N PRO A 454 12.59 20.12 22.85
CA PRO A 454 11.23 20.69 22.81
C PRO A 454 10.22 19.71 22.19
N PRO A 455 8.91 19.91 22.40
CA PRO A 455 7.88 19.14 21.69
C PRO A 455 8.01 19.35 20.19
N GLY A 456 7.78 18.28 19.43
CA GLY A 456 7.81 18.29 17.98
C GLY A 456 7.84 16.87 17.42
N PRO A 457 7.43 16.67 16.16
CA PRO A 457 7.31 15.33 15.60
C PRO A 457 8.67 14.64 15.56
N LEU A 458 8.85 13.62 16.39
CA LEU A 458 10.06 12.79 16.38
C LEU A 458 10.21 12.10 15.03
N THR A 459 11.40 12.17 14.45
CA THR A 459 11.74 11.50 13.21
C THR A 459 11.60 9.98 13.39
N GLN A 460 10.78 9.35 12.55
CA GLN A 460 10.57 7.90 12.55
C GLN A 460 11.29 7.30 11.35
N VAL A 461 12.21 6.38 11.61
CA VAL A 461 13.04 5.75 10.58
C VAL A 461 12.63 4.28 10.44
N ALA A 462 12.02 3.95 9.31
CA ALA A 462 11.73 2.56 8.92
C ALA A 462 13.01 1.74 8.88
N ARG A 463 13.00 0.57 9.54
CA ARG A 463 14.11 -0.39 9.54
C ARG A 463 13.70 -1.68 8.84
N ARG A 464 14.67 -2.35 8.24
CA ARG A 464 14.53 -3.70 7.67
C ARG A 464 15.71 -4.57 8.09
N VAL A 465 15.46 -5.87 8.17
CA VAL A 465 16.51 -6.86 8.39
C VAL A 465 17.21 -7.10 7.06
N VAL A 466 18.51 -6.88 7.02
CA VAL A 466 19.37 -7.09 5.85
C VAL A 466 20.42 -8.13 6.20
N THR A 467 20.70 -9.03 5.26
CA THR A 467 21.76 -10.01 5.39
C THR A 467 23.04 -9.41 4.82
N THR A 468 24.04 -9.22 5.66
CA THR A 468 25.35 -8.70 5.22
C THR A 468 26.06 -9.72 4.32
N PRO A 469 27.08 -9.30 3.55
CA PRO A 469 27.91 -10.23 2.76
C PRO A 469 28.55 -11.36 3.58
N THR A 470 28.71 -11.17 4.89
CA THR A 470 29.18 -12.19 5.85
C THR A 470 28.10 -13.17 6.33
N GLY A 471 26.88 -13.09 5.79
CA GLY A 471 25.72 -13.90 6.18
C GLY A 471 25.04 -13.46 7.49
N ARG A 472 25.47 -12.33 8.09
CA ARG A 472 24.89 -11.85 9.35
C ARG A 472 23.65 -11.01 9.09
N ARG A 473 22.55 -11.31 9.78
CA ARG A 473 21.32 -10.50 9.72
C ARG A 473 21.45 -9.29 10.65
N VAL A 474 21.29 -8.09 10.11
CA VAL A 474 21.39 -6.82 10.83
C VAL A 474 20.17 -5.95 10.51
N GLU A 475 19.62 -5.28 11.53
CA GLU A 475 18.57 -4.27 11.31
C GLU A 475 19.20 -2.93 10.92
N GLN A 476 18.76 -2.39 9.79
CA GLN A 476 19.23 -1.11 9.29
C GLN A 476 18.16 -0.34 8.52
N PRO A 477 18.29 0.99 8.36
CA PRO A 477 17.26 1.81 7.73
C PRO A 477 16.98 1.51 6.24
N PHE A 478 17.98 0.99 5.53
CA PHE A 478 17.91 0.58 4.13
C PHE A 478 19.00 -0.46 3.85
N ASP A 479 18.89 -1.16 2.72
CA ASP A 479 19.93 -2.08 2.25
C ASP A 479 20.94 -1.33 1.37
N PRO A 480 22.22 -1.19 1.79
CA PRO A 480 23.23 -0.52 0.99
C PRO A 480 23.63 -1.30 -0.26
N ASP A 481 23.38 -2.60 -0.30
CA ASP A 481 23.69 -3.47 -1.43
C ASP A 481 22.46 -3.74 -2.32
N GLY A 482 21.26 -3.39 -1.83
CA GLY A 482 19.98 -3.53 -2.55
C GLY A 482 19.69 -2.41 -3.57
N PRO A 483 18.53 -2.46 -4.27
CA PRO A 483 18.17 -1.45 -5.26
C PRO A 483 18.17 -0.01 -4.71
N ALA A 484 18.56 0.96 -5.54
CA ALA A 484 18.48 2.39 -5.22
C ALA A 484 17.03 2.86 -5.02
N ALA A 485 16.08 2.32 -5.78
CA ALA A 485 14.66 2.65 -5.61
C ALA A 485 14.12 2.27 -4.21
N ASP A 486 14.52 1.11 -3.71
CA ASP A 486 14.12 0.58 -2.40
C ASP A 486 14.60 1.44 -1.23
N ALA A 487 15.73 2.15 -1.39
CA ALA A 487 16.29 2.97 -0.33
C ALA A 487 15.42 4.20 0.03
N LEU A 488 14.59 4.66 -0.91
CA LEU A 488 13.71 5.82 -0.75
C LEU A 488 12.41 5.52 0.01
N THR A 489 12.05 4.23 0.17
CA THR A 489 10.79 3.83 0.80
C THR A 489 11.04 2.98 2.04
N GLY A 490 10.11 3.04 2.98
CA GLY A 490 10.18 2.29 4.23
C GLY A 490 8.79 1.93 4.73
N ASP A 491 8.63 0.75 5.34
CA ASP A 491 7.37 0.33 5.94
C ASP A 491 7.14 1.12 7.24
N PRO A 492 6.07 1.94 7.34
CA PRO A 492 5.80 2.73 8.55
C PRO A 492 5.55 1.89 9.81
N ARG A 493 5.17 0.62 9.66
CA ARG A 493 4.95 -0.30 10.80
C ARG A 493 6.26 -0.83 11.39
N LEU A 494 7.37 -0.64 10.67
CA LEU A 494 8.73 -0.99 11.09
C LEU A 494 9.55 0.25 11.46
N ALA A 495 8.92 1.43 11.50
CA ALA A 495 9.59 2.68 11.82
C ALA A 495 9.83 2.85 13.32
N LEU A 496 11.09 3.03 13.71
CA LEU A 496 11.45 3.35 15.07
C LEU A 496 11.87 4.82 15.20
N PRO A 497 11.61 5.45 16.34
CA PRO A 497 12.10 6.80 16.62
C PRO A 497 13.63 6.85 16.53
N ASP A 498 14.15 7.84 15.81
CA ASP A 498 15.60 8.06 15.70
C ASP A 498 16.12 8.76 16.97
N VAL A 499 16.31 7.95 18.00
CA VAL A 499 16.75 8.37 19.34
C VAL A 499 17.92 7.49 19.76
N VAL A 500 19.01 8.13 20.15
CA VAL A 500 20.18 7.51 20.77
C VAL A 500 20.22 7.95 22.22
N VAL A 501 20.11 6.98 23.13
CA VAL A 501 20.17 7.21 24.58
C VAL A 501 21.49 6.62 25.07
N ASP A 502 22.44 7.48 25.40
CA ASP A 502 23.71 7.05 25.99
C ASP A 502 23.47 6.54 27.41
N GLY A 503 24.00 5.37 27.73
CA GLY A 503 23.89 4.79 29.06
C GLY A 503 25.20 4.84 29.84
N GLU A 504 25.13 4.38 31.09
CA GLU A 504 26.26 4.29 32.02
C GLU A 504 27.48 3.60 31.38
N ARG A 505 28.68 4.13 31.64
CA ARG A 505 29.96 3.61 31.11
C ARG A 505 29.99 3.49 29.58
N SER A 506 29.25 4.37 28.88
CA SER A 506 29.15 4.39 27.41
C SER A 506 28.48 3.14 26.81
N LEU A 507 27.63 2.44 27.57
CA LEU A 507 26.80 1.36 27.04
C LEU A 507 25.44 1.91 26.59
N PRO A 508 25.16 2.00 25.27
CA PRO A 508 23.94 2.63 24.78
C PRO A 508 22.70 1.78 25.09
N TRP A 509 21.55 2.44 25.22
CA TRP A 509 20.25 1.78 25.27
C TRP A 509 19.71 1.57 23.86
N THR A 510 19.20 0.37 23.58
CA THR A 510 18.60 0.07 22.28
C THR A 510 17.13 0.45 22.29
N VAL A 511 16.73 1.35 21.38
CA VAL A 511 15.32 1.68 21.17
C VAL A 511 14.61 0.49 20.56
N THR A 512 13.51 0.09 21.21
CA THR A 512 12.65 -1.01 20.77
C THR A 512 11.20 -0.56 20.75
N TRP A 513 10.37 -1.28 19.99
CA TRP A 513 8.93 -1.05 19.96
C TRP A 513 8.30 -1.25 21.32
N ASP A 514 8.76 -2.28 22.02
CA ASP A 514 8.16 -2.74 23.24
C ASP A 514 9.13 -3.58 24.10
N LEU A 515 8.75 -3.85 25.34
CA LEU A 515 9.63 -4.48 26.32
C LEU A 515 9.29 -5.95 26.68
N LEU A 516 8.30 -6.59 26.04
CA LEU A 516 7.86 -7.95 26.43
C LEU A 516 8.97 -8.98 26.26
N SER A 517 9.74 -8.86 25.18
CA SER A 517 10.81 -9.81 24.81
C SER A 517 12.20 -9.33 25.21
N SER A 518 12.31 -8.25 25.98
CA SER A 518 13.59 -7.61 26.29
C SER A 518 14.41 -8.35 27.35
N GLY A 519 13.77 -9.16 28.21
CA GLY A 519 14.45 -9.86 29.31
C GLY A 519 15.33 -8.91 30.14
N THR A 520 16.61 -9.20 30.29
CA THR A 520 17.56 -8.33 31.03
C THR A 520 18.32 -7.33 30.14
N GLN A 521 17.92 -7.14 28.88
CA GLN A 521 18.61 -6.24 27.94
C GLN A 521 18.32 -4.76 28.26
N ARG A 522 19.24 -3.86 27.88
CA ARG A 522 19.11 -2.40 28.03
C ARG A 522 18.25 -1.83 26.91
N HIS A 523 16.97 -2.15 26.96
CA HIS A 523 15.99 -1.67 25.99
C HIS A 523 15.20 -0.49 26.54
N VAL A 524 14.92 0.48 25.67
CA VAL A 524 14.08 1.64 25.96
C VAL A 524 12.98 1.73 24.92
N VAL A 525 11.79 2.14 25.34
CA VAL A 525 10.67 2.46 24.44
C VAL A 525 10.48 3.96 24.45
N VAL A 526 10.31 4.55 23.28
CA VAL A 526 9.91 5.95 23.12
C VAL A 526 8.43 5.96 22.76
N GLU A 527 7.59 6.49 23.65
CA GLU A 527 6.16 6.68 23.40
C GLU A 527 5.93 8.13 22.97
N VAL A 528 5.39 8.34 21.77
CA VAL A 528 5.02 9.66 21.25
C VAL A 528 3.59 9.97 21.69
N ASP A 529 3.38 11.11 22.35
CA ASP A 529 2.05 11.59 22.71
C ASP A 529 1.38 12.40 21.59
N ASP A 530 0.17 12.91 21.86
CA ASP A 530 -0.65 13.63 20.89
C ASP A 530 -0.01 14.96 20.42
N ASP A 531 0.89 15.54 21.23
CA ASP A 531 1.64 16.76 20.89
C ASP A 531 2.97 16.46 20.16
N GLY A 532 3.23 15.19 19.83
CA GLY A 532 4.48 14.73 19.23
C GLY A 532 5.63 14.60 20.24
N MET A 533 5.40 14.82 21.54
CA MET A 533 6.46 14.74 22.54
C MET A 533 6.81 13.29 22.84
N GLY A 534 8.09 12.93 22.62
CA GLY A 534 8.61 11.62 22.97
C GLY A 534 8.81 11.45 24.47
N ARG A 535 8.35 10.33 25.01
CA ARG A 535 8.55 9.93 26.41
C ARG A 535 9.31 8.61 26.48
N LEU A 536 10.45 8.63 27.15
CA LEU A 536 11.25 7.42 27.39
C LEU A 536 10.61 6.58 28.49
N ARG A 537 10.44 5.28 28.21
CA ARG A 537 9.95 4.27 29.13
C ARG A 537 10.94 3.11 29.20
N PHE A 538 11.40 2.83 30.41
CA PHE A 538 12.35 1.75 30.70
C PHE A 538 11.64 0.52 31.29
N GLY A 539 12.38 -0.58 31.37
CA GLY A 539 11.94 -1.78 32.08
C GLY A 539 11.80 -1.53 33.58
N ARG A 540 11.00 -2.38 34.24
CA ARG A 540 10.79 -2.35 35.68
C ARG A 540 11.17 -3.70 36.27
N THR A 541 11.80 -3.68 37.43
CA THR A 541 11.92 -4.84 38.32
C THR A 541 10.72 -4.83 39.25
N ASP A 542 9.72 -5.66 38.93
CA ASP A 542 8.65 -5.99 39.87
C ASP A 542 8.98 -7.34 40.53
N ASP A 543 8.69 -7.48 41.82
CA ASP A 543 9.03 -8.67 42.60
C ASP A 543 8.26 -9.90 42.07
N GLY A 544 8.99 -10.86 41.48
CA GLY A 544 8.47 -12.17 41.07
C GLY A 544 8.15 -12.37 39.58
N LEU A 545 8.27 -11.33 38.74
CA LEU A 545 8.17 -11.44 37.28
C LEU A 545 9.56 -11.32 36.63
N PRO A 546 9.86 -12.06 35.54
CA PRO A 546 11.07 -11.80 34.77
C PRO A 546 11.06 -10.34 34.28
N PRO A 547 12.19 -9.61 34.39
CA PRO A 547 12.23 -8.19 34.04
C PRO A 547 11.87 -8.01 32.56
N GLY A 548 10.93 -7.10 32.29
CA GLY A 548 10.63 -6.61 30.94
C GLY A 548 11.63 -5.53 30.54
N GLY A 549 12.92 -5.87 30.49
CA GLY A 549 14.03 -4.94 30.30
C GLY A 549 14.72 -4.54 31.61
N ARG A 550 16.01 -4.19 31.51
CA ARG A 550 16.81 -3.69 32.64
C ARG A 550 16.35 -2.28 33.06
N PRO A 551 16.08 -1.99 34.34
CA PRO A 551 15.86 -0.62 34.81
C PRO A 551 17.18 0.16 34.84
N PRO A 552 17.15 1.49 34.68
CA PRO A 552 18.34 2.33 34.79
C PRO A 552 18.74 2.56 36.26
N ASP A 553 20.01 2.85 36.53
CA ASP A 553 20.49 3.02 37.89
C ASP A 553 20.03 4.38 38.48
N PRO A 554 19.53 4.40 39.74
CA PRO A 554 19.18 5.65 40.43
C PRO A 554 20.32 6.68 40.42
N GLY A 555 19.99 7.94 40.18
CA GLY A 555 20.93 9.06 40.14
C GLY A 555 21.67 9.26 38.81
N HIS A 556 21.59 8.31 37.87
CA HIS A 556 22.19 8.44 36.55
C HIS A 556 21.50 9.54 35.70
N ARG A 557 22.26 10.21 34.83
CA ARG A 557 21.77 11.22 33.88
C ARG A 557 22.02 10.74 32.46
N PHE A 558 21.08 10.98 31.56
CA PHE A 558 21.19 10.54 30.17
C PHE A 558 21.57 11.68 29.26
N ASP A 559 22.57 11.46 28.42
CA ASP A 559 22.80 12.24 27.21
C ASP A 559 22.00 11.60 26.08
N VAL A 560 21.05 12.36 25.53
CA VAL A 560 20.13 11.87 24.49
C VAL A 560 20.29 12.70 23.24
N THR A 561 20.59 12.03 22.13
CA THR A 561 20.57 12.61 20.78
C THR A 561 19.34 12.09 20.06
N PHE A 562 18.52 12.97 19.49
CA PHE A 562 17.33 12.58 18.75
C PHE A 562 17.08 13.51 17.57
N ARG A 563 16.20 13.11 16.65
CA ARG A 563 15.81 13.96 15.52
C ARG A 563 14.34 14.36 15.55
N THR A 564 14.08 15.57 15.09
CA THR A 564 12.74 16.13 14.91
C THR A 564 12.53 16.47 13.44
N GLY A 565 11.35 16.16 12.91
CA GLY A 565 11.01 16.29 11.50
C GLY A 565 10.58 14.94 10.96
N ASN A 566 9.28 14.79 10.75
CA ASN A 566 8.63 13.56 10.30
C ASN A 566 7.46 13.90 9.38
N GLY A 567 6.79 12.91 8.81
CA GLY A 567 5.55 13.13 8.08
C GLY A 567 5.74 13.65 6.66
N VAL A 568 4.64 14.12 6.08
CA VAL A 568 4.59 14.55 4.67
C VAL A 568 5.32 15.87 4.41
N VAL A 569 5.62 16.63 5.47
CA VAL A 569 6.41 17.87 5.39
C VAL A 569 7.78 17.62 4.76
N GLY A 570 8.37 16.44 4.95
CA GLY A 570 9.63 16.06 4.34
C GLY A 570 9.55 15.76 2.83
N ASN A 571 8.36 15.63 2.24
CA ASN A 571 8.18 15.27 0.83
C ASN A 571 8.35 16.49 -0.09
N VAL A 572 9.58 17.00 -0.16
CA VAL A 572 9.93 18.18 -0.96
C VAL A 572 10.18 17.84 -2.43
N GLY A 573 9.90 18.78 -3.33
CA GLY A 573 10.10 18.61 -4.77
C GLY A 573 11.57 18.42 -5.17
N ALA A 574 11.79 17.99 -6.42
CA ALA A 574 13.13 17.95 -7.01
C ALA A 574 13.77 19.36 -7.02
N GLY A 575 15.04 19.44 -6.70
CA GLY A 575 15.78 20.71 -6.60
C GLY A 575 15.31 21.62 -5.45
N ALA A 576 14.70 21.10 -4.39
CA ALA A 576 14.35 21.88 -3.19
C ALA A 576 15.52 21.99 -2.20
N ILE A 577 16.37 20.94 -2.10
CA ILE A 577 17.59 20.94 -1.29
C ILE A 577 18.66 21.71 -2.06
N ARG A 578 19.25 22.74 -1.46
CA ARG A 578 20.16 23.67 -2.17
C ARG A 578 21.44 23.98 -1.42
N THR A 579 21.47 23.73 -0.12
CA THR A 579 22.53 24.20 0.77
C THR A 579 23.09 23.05 1.57
N LEU A 580 24.40 22.92 1.63
CA LEU A 580 25.14 22.10 2.59
C LEU A 580 25.39 22.91 3.86
N LEU A 581 25.06 22.34 5.01
CA LEU A 581 25.33 22.94 6.31
C LEU A 581 26.70 22.43 6.80
N ASP A 582 27.69 23.31 6.75
CA ASP A 582 29.08 23.02 7.12
C ASP A 582 29.22 23.06 8.64
N ASP A 583 29.34 21.89 9.25
CA ASP A 583 29.64 21.69 10.66
C ASP A 583 31.12 21.30 10.89
N GLY A 584 31.97 21.46 9.86
CA GLY A 584 33.37 21.08 9.87
C GLY A 584 33.63 19.59 9.61
N SER A 585 32.59 18.77 9.38
CA SER A 585 32.75 17.33 9.12
C SER A 585 33.28 17.01 7.72
N ALA A 586 33.00 17.86 6.73
CA ALA A 586 33.48 17.70 5.37
C ALA A 586 35.01 17.86 5.28
N SER A 587 35.63 17.10 4.37
CA SER A 587 37.09 17.15 4.18
C SER A 587 37.56 18.58 3.84
N ALA A 588 38.75 18.96 4.31
CA ALA A 588 39.29 20.31 4.07
C ALA A 588 39.38 20.66 2.58
N THR A 589 39.70 19.68 1.74
CA THR A 589 39.76 19.83 0.28
C THR A 589 38.38 20.07 -0.33
N LEU A 590 37.34 19.37 0.13
CA LEU A 590 35.98 19.64 -0.32
C LEU A 590 35.53 21.04 0.11
N ARG A 591 35.81 21.44 1.36
CA ARG A 591 35.44 22.76 1.89
C ARG A 591 36.06 23.91 1.09
N ALA A 592 37.28 23.73 0.58
CA ALA A 592 37.92 24.72 -0.29
C ALA A 592 37.21 24.92 -1.64
N GLU A 593 36.55 23.88 -2.16
CA GLU A 593 35.84 23.91 -3.45
C GLU A 593 34.34 24.20 -3.32
N LEU A 594 33.75 24.19 -2.11
CA LEU A 594 32.30 24.38 -1.89
C LEU A 594 31.74 25.67 -2.52
N GLY A 595 32.54 26.75 -2.55
CA GLY A 595 32.15 28.02 -3.18
C GLY A 595 31.94 27.94 -4.70
N ARG A 596 32.47 26.90 -5.35
CA ARG A 596 32.30 26.62 -6.79
C ARG A 596 31.33 25.47 -7.06
N CYS A 597 30.88 24.79 -6.00
CA CYS A 597 29.95 23.67 -6.10
C CYS A 597 28.49 24.16 -6.12
N ARG A 598 27.57 23.26 -6.44
CA ARG A 598 26.14 23.40 -6.16
C ARG A 598 25.61 22.11 -5.53
N VAL A 599 24.59 22.24 -4.70
CA VAL A 599 23.88 21.09 -4.10
C VAL A 599 22.48 21.05 -4.67
N GLU A 600 22.02 19.87 -5.06
CA GLU A 600 20.61 19.67 -5.40
C GLU A 600 20.14 18.24 -5.15
N ASN A 601 18.84 18.04 -4.98
CA ASN A 601 18.22 16.72 -5.06
C ASN A 601 17.64 16.50 -6.46
N PRO A 602 18.21 15.61 -7.29
CA PRO A 602 17.72 15.41 -8.66
C PRO A 602 16.34 14.74 -8.70
N LEU A 603 15.96 14.00 -7.66
CA LEU A 603 14.65 13.36 -7.48
C LEU A 603 13.93 14.05 -6.31
N PRO A 604 12.58 14.04 -6.28
CA PRO A 604 11.84 14.54 -5.13
C PRO A 604 12.12 13.67 -3.89
N ALA A 605 12.01 14.29 -2.72
CA ALA A 605 11.96 13.54 -1.48
C ALA A 605 10.60 12.87 -1.32
N VAL A 606 10.61 11.59 -0.98
CA VAL A 606 9.41 10.74 -0.90
C VAL A 606 9.48 9.83 0.31
N GLY A 607 8.37 9.15 0.62
CA GLY A 607 8.31 8.18 1.72
C GLY A 607 7.97 8.77 3.08
N GLY A 608 7.82 10.09 3.21
CA GLY A 608 7.30 10.73 4.40
C GLY A 608 5.80 10.46 4.57
N THR A 609 5.38 9.89 5.69
CA THR A 609 3.97 9.55 5.99
C THR A 609 3.58 10.03 7.39
N GLU A 610 2.34 10.51 7.53
CA GLU A 610 1.83 10.97 8.82
C GLU A 610 1.64 9.81 9.81
N PRO A 611 1.69 10.09 11.13
CA PRO A 611 1.29 9.12 12.15
C PRO A 611 -0.14 8.63 11.92
N GLU A 612 -0.38 7.34 12.16
CA GLU A 612 -1.75 6.79 12.08
C GLU A 612 -2.67 7.50 13.07
N THR A 613 -3.88 7.84 12.63
CA THR A 613 -4.90 8.45 13.47
C THR A 613 -5.49 7.44 14.46
N ILE A 614 -6.05 7.91 15.57
CA ILE A 614 -6.70 7.04 16.57
C ILE A 614 -7.85 6.24 15.94
N GLU A 615 -8.59 6.87 15.05
CA GLU A 615 -9.76 6.32 14.35
C GLU A 615 -9.34 5.22 13.37
N GLU A 616 -8.24 5.39 12.63
CA GLU A 616 -7.66 4.31 11.81
C GLU A 616 -7.25 3.11 12.67
N VAL A 617 -6.63 3.35 13.83
CA VAL A 617 -6.23 2.25 14.73
C VAL A 617 -7.44 1.55 15.31
N ARG A 618 -8.50 2.27 15.70
CA ARG A 618 -9.77 1.67 16.16
C ARG A 618 -10.38 0.76 15.10
N GLN A 619 -10.27 1.13 13.82
CA GLN A 619 -10.78 0.32 12.71
C GLN A 619 -9.86 -0.86 12.39
N ARG A 620 -8.53 -0.69 12.37
CA ARG A 620 -7.58 -1.70 11.90
C ARG A 620 -7.15 -2.70 12.98
N ALA A 621 -6.90 -2.24 14.21
CA ALA A 621 -6.32 -3.06 15.26
C ALA A 621 -7.15 -4.32 15.60
N PRO A 622 -8.51 -4.28 15.68
CA PRO A 622 -9.30 -5.48 15.95
C PRO A 622 -9.15 -6.58 14.88
N PHE A 623 -8.88 -6.21 13.63
CA PHE A 623 -8.68 -7.17 12.54
C PHE A 623 -7.25 -7.69 12.46
N ALA A 624 -6.30 -7.10 13.19
CA ALA A 624 -4.90 -7.53 13.22
C ALA A 624 -4.76 -9.00 13.63
N VAL A 625 -5.62 -9.47 14.55
CA VAL A 625 -5.67 -10.87 15.00
C VAL A 625 -6.01 -11.86 13.88
N ARG A 626 -6.64 -11.40 12.79
CA ARG A 626 -6.93 -12.24 11.62
C ARG A 626 -5.70 -12.50 10.76
N VAL A 627 -4.68 -11.63 10.83
CA VAL A 627 -3.42 -11.84 10.12
C VAL A 627 -2.62 -12.89 10.90
N GLN A 628 -2.56 -14.11 10.37
CA GLN A 628 -1.81 -15.18 11.01
C GLN A 628 -0.32 -15.04 10.69
N GLU A 629 0.50 -14.89 11.74
CA GLU A 629 1.97 -15.02 11.64
C GLU A 629 2.44 -16.48 11.71
N ARG A 630 1.53 -17.42 11.50
CA ARG A 630 1.76 -18.87 11.47
C ARG A 630 0.97 -19.47 10.31
N ALA A 631 1.52 -20.49 9.66
CA ALA A 631 0.83 -21.24 8.63
C ALA A 631 0.33 -22.56 9.22
N VAL A 632 -0.99 -22.77 9.24
CA VAL A 632 -1.62 -23.97 9.83
C VAL A 632 -2.28 -24.80 8.74
N THR A 633 -3.04 -24.17 7.86
CA THR A 633 -3.72 -24.84 6.75
C THR A 633 -2.83 -24.94 5.52
N ALA A 634 -3.13 -25.87 4.60
CA ALA A 634 -2.43 -25.94 3.32
C ALA A 634 -2.50 -24.61 2.53
N THR A 635 -3.66 -23.94 2.57
CA THR A 635 -3.84 -22.62 1.94
C THR A 635 -2.92 -21.58 2.57
N ASP A 636 -2.74 -21.58 3.90
CA ASP A 636 -1.83 -20.63 4.58
C ASP A 636 -0.38 -20.80 4.09
N TYR A 637 0.07 -22.05 3.87
CA TYR A 637 1.40 -22.32 3.34
C TYR A 637 1.55 -21.87 1.88
N ALA A 638 0.52 -22.09 1.05
CA ALA A 638 0.51 -21.65 -0.34
C ALA A 638 0.53 -20.11 -0.44
N ASP A 639 -0.34 -19.43 0.32
CA ASP A 639 -0.42 -17.97 0.36
C ASP A 639 0.89 -17.38 0.87
N ARG A 640 1.47 -17.95 1.94
CA ARG A 640 2.78 -17.52 2.45
C ARG A 640 3.89 -17.69 1.42
N ALA A 641 3.92 -18.82 0.70
CA ALA A 641 4.91 -19.06 -0.35
C ALA A 641 4.79 -18.04 -1.51
N ALA A 642 3.56 -17.66 -1.89
CA ALA A 642 3.33 -16.63 -2.90
C ALA A 642 3.81 -15.22 -2.47
N THR A 643 3.96 -14.97 -1.16
CA THR A 643 4.57 -13.74 -0.65
C THR A 643 6.10 -13.70 -0.72
N TYR A 644 6.77 -14.80 -1.12
CA TYR A 644 8.22 -14.84 -1.22
C TYR A 644 8.74 -13.81 -2.24
N ARG A 645 9.74 -13.04 -1.81
CA ARG A 645 10.38 -11.99 -2.61
C ARG A 645 11.86 -12.31 -2.74
N LEU A 646 12.40 -12.15 -3.94
CA LEU A 646 13.83 -12.27 -4.24
C LEU A 646 14.29 -10.95 -4.85
N GLY A 647 15.26 -10.29 -4.20
CA GLY A 647 15.72 -8.96 -4.62
C GLY A 647 14.62 -7.89 -4.61
N GLY A 648 13.62 -8.00 -3.72
CA GLY A 648 12.48 -7.06 -3.63
C GLY A 648 11.31 -7.38 -4.57
N HIS A 649 11.50 -8.24 -5.57
CA HIS A 649 10.47 -8.56 -6.56
C HIS A 649 9.68 -9.84 -6.22
N PRO A 650 8.40 -9.93 -6.62
CA PRO A 650 7.64 -11.18 -6.60
C PRO A 650 8.41 -12.30 -7.32
N ALA A 651 8.87 -13.28 -6.56
CA ALA A 651 9.69 -14.36 -7.09
C ALA A 651 8.86 -15.63 -7.36
N VAL A 652 7.78 -15.82 -6.59
CA VAL A 652 6.79 -16.88 -6.79
C VAL A 652 5.55 -16.24 -7.42
N GLN A 653 5.16 -16.70 -8.60
CA GLN A 653 3.94 -16.29 -9.28
C GLN A 653 2.72 -16.94 -8.63
N ARG A 654 2.80 -18.26 -8.39
CA ARG A 654 1.74 -19.07 -7.77
C ARG A 654 2.34 -20.16 -6.90
N ALA A 655 1.60 -20.60 -5.90
CA ALA A 655 1.96 -21.75 -5.10
C ALA A 655 0.71 -22.55 -4.74
N THR A 656 0.91 -23.83 -4.43
CA THR A 656 -0.11 -24.73 -3.90
C THR A 656 0.54 -25.63 -2.86
N ALA A 657 -0.21 -26.07 -1.86
CA ALA A 657 0.31 -26.96 -0.83
C ALA A 657 -0.65 -28.11 -0.54
N THR A 658 -0.10 -29.24 -0.10
CA THR A 658 -0.91 -30.29 0.54
C THR A 658 -0.21 -30.82 1.79
N VAL A 659 -1.01 -31.22 2.77
CA VAL A 659 -0.52 -31.87 3.99
C VAL A 659 -0.57 -33.38 3.80
N ARG A 660 0.55 -34.05 4.03
CA ARG A 660 0.73 -35.50 3.86
C ARG A 660 1.18 -36.13 5.17
N TRP A 661 0.60 -37.27 5.54
CA TRP A 661 1.14 -38.11 6.60
C TRP A 661 2.28 -38.95 6.06
N THR A 662 3.47 -38.88 6.67
CA THR A 662 4.66 -39.62 6.22
C THR A 662 4.78 -41.00 6.85
N GLY A 663 3.89 -41.35 7.77
CA GLY A 663 3.96 -42.56 8.61
C GLY A 663 4.30 -42.25 10.06
N SER A 664 5.07 -41.19 10.31
CA SER A 664 5.56 -40.82 11.65
C SER A 664 5.31 -39.35 12.01
N TRP A 665 5.17 -38.45 11.02
CA TRP A 665 4.82 -37.04 11.21
C TRP A 665 4.04 -36.51 10.00
N HIS A 666 3.56 -35.27 10.10
CA HIS A 666 2.99 -34.55 8.97
C HIS A 666 4.07 -33.78 8.20
N ALA A 667 4.09 -33.94 6.88
CA ALA A 667 4.87 -33.13 5.97
C ALA A 667 3.96 -32.27 5.10
N VAL A 668 4.28 -30.99 4.98
CA VAL A 668 3.62 -30.05 4.09
C VAL A 668 4.45 -29.94 2.83
N VAL A 669 3.90 -30.40 1.71
CA VAL A 669 4.55 -30.29 0.40
C VAL A 669 4.00 -29.05 -0.29
N VAL A 670 4.88 -28.11 -0.61
CA VAL A 670 4.53 -26.84 -1.27
C VAL A 670 5.13 -26.82 -2.66
N ALA A 671 4.30 -26.83 -3.70
CA ALA A 671 4.74 -26.67 -5.08
C ALA A 671 4.69 -25.19 -5.48
N VAL A 672 5.78 -24.68 -6.06
CA VAL A 672 5.92 -23.27 -6.44
C VAL A 672 6.18 -23.09 -7.94
N ASP A 673 5.48 -22.13 -8.51
CA ASP A 673 5.62 -21.65 -9.89
C ASP A 673 6.36 -20.30 -9.86
N PRO A 674 7.62 -20.24 -10.32
CA PRO A 674 8.41 -19.02 -10.24
C PRO A 674 7.97 -17.99 -11.29
N ALA A 675 8.09 -16.72 -10.93
CA ALA A 675 7.80 -15.63 -11.85
C ALA A 675 8.75 -15.65 -13.06
N GLY A 676 8.19 -15.49 -14.26
CA GLY A 676 8.95 -15.53 -15.52
C GLY A 676 9.12 -16.93 -16.14
N GLY A 677 8.56 -17.98 -15.52
CA GLY A 677 8.46 -19.32 -16.13
C GLY A 677 9.78 -20.08 -16.27
N THR A 678 10.81 -19.68 -15.50
CA THR A 678 12.08 -20.39 -15.40
C THR A 678 11.93 -21.65 -14.55
N VAL A 679 12.77 -22.66 -14.76
CA VAL A 679 12.82 -23.79 -13.82
C VAL A 679 13.56 -23.31 -12.57
N PRO A 680 12.97 -23.37 -11.37
CA PRO A 680 13.63 -22.90 -10.16
C PRO A 680 14.82 -23.81 -9.83
N ASP A 681 15.93 -23.23 -9.42
CA ASP A 681 17.10 -23.96 -8.94
C ASP A 681 16.96 -24.36 -7.46
N ASP A 682 17.88 -25.20 -6.97
CA ASP A 682 17.84 -25.67 -5.59
C ASP A 682 18.01 -24.52 -4.58
N ALA A 683 18.75 -23.47 -4.94
CA ALA A 683 18.94 -22.29 -4.11
C ALA A 683 17.63 -21.51 -3.91
N PHE A 684 16.86 -21.32 -4.99
CA PHE A 684 15.52 -20.72 -4.94
C PHE A 684 14.58 -21.53 -4.06
N LEU A 685 14.51 -22.85 -4.25
CA LEU A 685 13.64 -23.73 -3.48
C LEU A 685 14.01 -23.72 -1.99
N ALA A 686 15.30 -23.72 -1.66
CA ALA A 686 15.80 -23.58 -0.30
C ALA A 686 15.43 -22.23 0.32
N GLY A 687 15.53 -21.13 -0.44
CA GLY A 687 15.13 -19.80 0.01
C GLY A 687 13.64 -19.70 0.33
N VAL A 688 12.77 -20.32 -0.48
CA VAL A 688 11.34 -20.43 -0.17
C VAL A 688 11.10 -21.30 1.07
N ALA A 689 11.85 -22.40 1.22
CA ALA A 689 11.72 -23.28 2.38
C ALA A 689 12.10 -22.54 3.69
N GLU A 690 13.20 -21.77 3.69
CA GLU A 690 13.60 -20.93 4.81
C GLU A 690 12.54 -19.87 5.14
N HIS A 691 11.94 -19.25 4.12
CA HIS A 691 10.85 -18.30 4.29
C HIS A 691 9.61 -18.91 4.95
N LEU A 692 9.29 -20.17 4.62
CA LEU A 692 8.18 -20.91 5.24
C LEU A 692 8.53 -21.45 6.62
N ASP A 693 9.80 -21.75 6.90
CA ASP A 693 10.25 -22.28 8.20
C ASP A 693 9.94 -21.32 9.35
N VAL A 694 10.01 -20.01 9.10
CA VAL A 694 9.69 -18.95 10.09
C VAL A 694 8.24 -19.02 10.58
N VAL A 695 7.31 -19.51 9.77
CA VAL A 695 5.87 -19.57 10.12
C VAL A 695 5.36 -21.00 10.32
N ARG A 696 6.23 -21.99 10.17
CA ARG A 696 5.88 -23.41 10.20
C ARG A 696 5.43 -23.84 11.59
N MET A 697 4.40 -24.69 11.64
CA MET A 697 4.02 -25.37 12.88
C MET A 697 5.14 -26.28 13.39
N ALA A 698 5.46 -26.17 14.67
CA ALA A 698 6.40 -27.09 15.32
C ALA A 698 5.97 -28.56 15.08
N GLY A 699 6.95 -29.42 14.78
CA GLY A 699 6.70 -30.85 14.48
C GLY A 699 6.21 -31.16 13.07
N HIS A 700 5.92 -30.17 12.22
CA HIS A 700 5.64 -30.39 10.79
C HIS A 700 6.92 -30.23 9.99
N GLU A 701 7.14 -31.06 8.97
CA GLU A 701 8.21 -30.84 7.99
C GLU A 701 7.65 -30.02 6.82
N VAL A 702 8.39 -29.04 6.29
CA VAL A 702 8.00 -28.32 5.07
C VAL A 702 8.97 -28.70 3.96
N ARG A 703 8.43 -29.19 2.84
CA ARG A 703 9.20 -29.54 1.66
C ARG A 703 8.72 -28.75 0.46
N VAL A 704 9.58 -27.90 -0.08
CA VAL A 704 9.28 -27.09 -1.27
C VAL A 704 9.74 -27.82 -2.53
N VAL A 705 8.91 -27.84 -3.57
CA VAL A 705 9.17 -28.48 -4.85
C VAL A 705 8.80 -27.54 -6.01
N ALA A 706 9.41 -27.72 -7.17
CA ALA A 706 9.05 -27.00 -8.38
C ALA A 706 7.68 -27.42 -8.92
N ALA A 707 6.96 -26.49 -9.53
CA ALA A 707 5.77 -26.79 -10.34
C ALA A 707 6.14 -27.75 -11.48
N GLN A 708 5.25 -28.71 -11.76
CA GLN A 708 5.40 -29.60 -12.91
C GLN A 708 4.60 -29.06 -14.09
N TYR A 709 5.24 -28.78 -15.21
CA TYR A 709 4.51 -28.30 -16.39
C TYR A 709 4.01 -29.48 -17.23
N ALA A 710 2.69 -29.58 -17.38
CA ALA A 710 2.04 -30.55 -18.25
C ALA A 710 1.91 -29.95 -19.66
N ALA A 711 2.90 -30.25 -20.49
CA ALA A 711 2.93 -29.82 -21.89
C ALA A 711 1.76 -30.41 -22.68
N LEU A 712 1.06 -29.57 -23.43
CA LEU A 712 -0.12 -29.95 -24.22
C LEU A 712 0.21 -30.11 -25.70
N GLU A 713 -0.53 -30.96 -26.38
CA GLU A 713 -0.52 -31.09 -27.83
C GLU A 713 -1.93 -30.94 -28.37
N VAL A 714 -2.15 -29.83 -29.09
CA VAL A 714 -3.46 -29.44 -29.59
C VAL A 714 -3.37 -29.24 -31.10
N SER A 715 -4.28 -29.88 -31.84
CA SER A 715 -4.40 -29.70 -33.29
C SER A 715 -5.85 -29.40 -33.65
N LEU A 716 -6.06 -28.34 -34.42
CA LEU A 716 -7.38 -27.85 -34.81
C LEU A 716 -7.49 -27.78 -36.34
N ALA A 717 -8.64 -28.22 -36.87
CA ALA A 717 -9.07 -28.04 -38.25
C ALA A 717 -10.12 -26.92 -38.31
N LEU A 718 -9.91 -25.94 -39.21
CA LEU A 718 -10.77 -24.77 -39.36
C LEU A 718 -11.49 -24.75 -40.71
N HIS A 719 -12.76 -24.37 -40.68
CA HIS A 719 -13.50 -23.92 -41.85
C HIS A 719 -13.74 -22.41 -41.77
N VAL A 720 -13.25 -21.67 -42.76
CA VAL A 720 -13.34 -20.20 -42.83
C VAL A 720 -14.52 -19.78 -43.70
N ASP A 721 -15.24 -18.76 -43.25
CA ASP A 721 -16.35 -18.16 -43.99
C ASP A 721 -15.89 -17.58 -45.35
N PRO A 722 -16.60 -17.84 -46.46
CA PRO A 722 -16.25 -17.35 -47.81
C PRO A 722 -16.10 -15.82 -47.95
N GLU A 723 -16.64 -15.02 -47.03
CA GLU A 723 -16.49 -13.56 -47.04
C GLU A 723 -15.20 -13.08 -46.38
N HIS A 724 -14.49 -13.96 -45.67
CA HIS A 724 -13.28 -13.65 -44.92
C HIS A 724 -12.04 -14.26 -45.56
N ARG A 725 -10.90 -13.57 -45.35
CA ARG A 725 -9.57 -14.01 -45.82
C ARG A 725 -8.97 -15.04 -44.88
N ARG A 726 -8.51 -16.17 -45.43
CA ARG A 726 -7.97 -17.30 -44.64
C ARG A 726 -6.76 -16.92 -43.80
N ASP A 727 -5.87 -16.10 -44.33
CA ASP A 727 -4.63 -15.71 -43.67
C ASP A 727 -4.88 -14.82 -42.45
N LEU A 728 -5.85 -13.89 -42.53
CA LEU A 728 -6.21 -13.01 -41.41
C LEU A 728 -6.92 -13.78 -40.29
N VAL A 729 -7.82 -14.69 -40.64
CA VAL A 729 -8.52 -15.53 -39.65
C VAL A 729 -7.54 -16.47 -38.96
N SER A 730 -6.63 -17.09 -39.72
CA SER A 730 -5.59 -17.97 -39.15
C SER A 730 -4.65 -17.21 -38.21
N ALA A 731 -4.23 -16.01 -38.59
CA ALA A 731 -3.42 -15.15 -37.73
C ALA A 731 -4.15 -14.75 -36.43
N ALA A 732 -5.45 -14.45 -36.52
CA ALA A 732 -6.27 -14.11 -35.36
C ALA A 732 -6.44 -15.30 -34.39
N VAL A 733 -6.66 -16.52 -34.92
CA VAL A 733 -6.74 -17.74 -34.11
C VAL A 733 -5.41 -18.05 -33.45
N LEU A 734 -4.29 -17.99 -34.19
CA LEU A 734 -2.94 -18.18 -33.65
C LEU A 734 -2.61 -17.17 -32.55
N ALA A 735 -2.99 -15.91 -32.73
CA ALA A 735 -2.84 -14.89 -31.71
C ALA A 735 -3.67 -15.23 -30.45
N LEU A 736 -4.94 -15.61 -30.62
CA LEU A 736 -5.85 -15.97 -29.53
C LEU A 736 -5.35 -17.15 -28.70
N VAL A 737 -4.86 -18.22 -29.32
CA VAL A 737 -4.35 -19.41 -28.61
C VAL A 737 -2.91 -19.26 -28.12
N SER A 738 -2.24 -18.15 -28.42
CA SER A 738 -0.83 -17.97 -28.02
C SER A 738 -0.64 -17.87 -26.50
N ALA A 739 0.60 -18.09 -26.05
CA ALA A 739 1.05 -17.78 -24.70
C ALA A 739 1.43 -16.30 -24.49
N ARG A 740 1.10 -15.41 -25.43
CA ARG A 740 1.55 -14.01 -25.46
C ARG A 740 0.45 -13.03 -25.07
N ARG A 741 0.87 -11.84 -24.62
CA ARG A 741 -0.03 -10.68 -24.48
C ARG A 741 -0.24 -10.08 -25.87
N LEU A 742 -1.49 -9.86 -26.23
CA LEU A 742 -1.91 -9.30 -27.51
C LEU A 742 -1.67 -7.78 -27.54
N PRO A 743 -1.56 -7.15 -28.73
CA PRO A 743 -1.33 -5.71 -28.87
C PRO A 743 -2.40 -4.82 -28.22
N ASP A 744 -3.61 -5.35 -28.03
CA ASP A 744 -4.74 -4.68 -27.38
C ASP A 744 -4.74 -4.85 -25.84
N GLY A 745 -3.70 -5.46 -25.27
CA GLY A 745 -3.54 -5.71 -23.85
C GLY A 745 -4.23 -6.97 -23.33
N ARG A 746 -5.02 -7.68 -24.16
CA ARG A 746 -5.64 -8.96 -23.77
C ARG A 746 -4.59 -10.07 -23.69
N LEU A 747 -4.85 -11.08 -22.87
CA LEU A 747 -3.98 -12.26 -22.74
C LEU A 747 -4.49 -13.40 -23.64
N GLY A 748 -3.59 -14.02 -24.40
CA GLY A 748 -3.89 -15.26 -25.12
C GLY A 748 -4.38 -16.37 -24.17
N LEU A 749 -5.08 -17.37 -24.71
CA LEU A 749 -5.75 -18.42 -23.92
C LEU A 749 -4.76 -19.25 -23.09
N PHE A 750 -3.57 -19.50 -23.61
CA PHE A 750 -2.52 -20.27 -22.93
C PHE A 750 -1.44 -19.38 -22.31
N HIS A 751 -1.72 -18.08 -22.10
CA HIS A 751 -0.81 -17.20 -21.38
C HIS A 751 -0.56 -17.71 -19.95
N PRO A 752 0.69 -17.72 -19.43
CA PRO A 752 1.02 -18.24 -18.09
C PRO A 752 0.15 -17.65 -16.97
N ASP A 753 -0.12 -16.34 -17.02
CA ASP A 753 -0.99 -15.65 -16.06
C ASP A 753 -2.45 -16.16 -16.03
N ARG A 754 -2.90 -17.00 -16.98
CA ARG A 754 -4.25 -17.60 -16.98
C ARG A 754 -4.27 -19.04 -16.46
N LEU A 755 -3.13 -19.70 -16.33
CA LEU A 755 -3.04 -21.13 -16.03
C LEU A 755 -2.56 -21.37 -14.60
N THR A 756 -3.35 -22.04 -13.77
CA THR A 756 -3.01 -22.30 -12.36
C THR A 756 -2.97 -23.80 -12.05
N PHE A 757 -2.41 -24.15 -10.89
CA PHE A 757 -2.24 -25.52 -10.43
C PHE A 757 -3.55 -26.32 -10.44
N GLY A 758 -3.49 -27.59 -10.86
CA GLY A 758 -4.62 -28.52 -10.78
C GLY A 758 -5.83 -28.16 -11.65
N THR A 759 -5.72 -27.13 -12.49
CA THR A 759 -6.83 -26.71 -13.35
C THR A 759 -6.82 -27.52 -14.62
N SER A 760 -7.81 -28.40 -14.76
CA SER A 760 -7.98 -29.22 -15.96
C SER A 760 -8.31 -28.35 -17.19
N VAL A 761 -7.78 -28.72 -18.34
CA VAL A 761 -8.00 -27.99 -19.60
C VAL A 761 -9.17 -28.63 -20.32
N TYR A 762 -10.24 -27.86 -20.55
CA TYR A 762 -11.46 -28.34 -21.19
C TYR A 762 -11.48 -28.01 -22.67
N LEU A 763 -11.89 -28.99 -23.49
CA LEU A 763 -11.96 -28.85 -24.94
C LEU A 763 -13.09 -27.91 -25.38
N GLY A 764 -14.26 -27.98 -24.72
CA GLY A 764 -15.43 -27.16 -25.05
C GLY A 764 -15.16 -25.65 -25.03
N PRO A 765 -14.64 -25.08 -23.94
CA PRO A 765 -14.28 -23.66 -23.86
C PRO A 765 -13.23 -23.23 -24.89
N LEU A 766 -12.26 -24.09 -25.21
CA LEU A 766 -11.26 -23.83 -26.24
C LEU A 766 -11.91 -23.70 -27.62
N LEU A 767 -12.76 -24.68 -27.99
CA LEU A 767 -13.48 -24.66 -29.26
C LEU A 767 -14.43 -23.45 -29.35
N ALA A 768 -15.15 -23.13 -28.27
CA ALA A 768 -16.05 -21.99 -28.22
C ALA A 768 -15.30 -20.65 -28.42
N ALA A 769 -14.13 -20.50 -27.81
CA ALA A 769 -13.31 -19.29 -27.97
C ALA A 769 -12.80 -19.13 -29.41
N VAL A 770 -12.39 -20.23 -30.05
CA VAL A 770 -11.96 -20.20 -31.46
C VAL A 770 -13.14 -19.97 -32.41
N GLN A 771 -14.30 -20.58 -32.14
CA GLN A 771 -15.53 -20.39 -32.92
C GLN A 771 -16.05 -18.94 -32.85
N ALA A 772 -15.77 -18.21 -31.78
CA ALA A 772 -16.15 -16.81 -31.62
C ALA A 772 -15.28 -15.83 -32.43
N VAL A 773 -14.19 -16.29 -33.05
CA VAL A 773 -13.35 -15.44 -33.90
C VAL A 773 -14.12 -15.08 -35.18
N PRO A 774 -14.25 -13.79 -35.53
CA PRO A 774 -14.92 -13.37 -36.76
C PRO A 774 -14.33 -14.07 -37.99
N GLY A 775 -15.20 -14.71 -38.78
CA GLY A 775 -14.81 -15.46 -39.98
C GLY A 775 -14.59 -16.96 -39.78
N VAL A 776 -14.70 -17.50 -38.55
CA VAL A 776 -14.69 -18.96 -38.31
C VAL A 776 -16.11 -19.53 -38.47
N ALA A 777 -16.33 -20.35 -39.50
CA ALA A 777 -17.60 -21.01 -39.75
C ALA A 777 -17.75 -22.30 -38.93
N ARG A 778 -16.67 -23.09 -38.80
CA ARG A 778 -16.63 -24.32 -37.99
C ARG A 778 -15.20 -24.59 -37.52
N VAL A 779 -15.05 -25.12 -36.30
CA VAL A 779 -13.77 -25.60 -35.76
C VAL A 779 -13.92 -27.03 -35.20
N GLU A 780 -12.93 -27.87 -35.45
CA GLU A 780 -12.86 -29.23 -34.90
C GLU A 780 -11.46 -29.53 -34.36
N ALA A 781 -11.39 -30.27 -33.25
CA ALA A 781 -10.11 -30.72 -32.71
C ALA A 781 -9.72 -32.08 -33.29
N THR A 782 -8.62 -32.13 -34.04
CA THR A 782 -8.03 -33.37 -34.55
C THR A 782 -7.09 -34.01 -33.54
N ARG A 783 -6.55 -33.23 -32.59
CA ARG A 783 -5.77 -33.74 -31.45
C ARG A 783 -5.97 -32.89 -30.21
N PHE A 784 -6.14 -33.55 -29.06
CA PHE A 784 -6.22 -32.90 -27.76
C PHE A 784 -5.66 -33.83 -26.68
N SER A 785 -4.33 -33.78 -26.48
CA SER A 785 -3.63 -34.73 -25.60
C SER A 785 -2.49 -34.07 -24.84
N ARG A 786 -1.86 -34.80 -23.90
CA ARG A 786 -0.55 -34.40 -23.37
C ARG A 786 0.53 -34.65 -24.42
N TYR A 787 1.53 -33.77 -24.49
CA TYR A 787 2.60 -33.84 -25.48
C TYR A 787 3.46 -35.08 -25.28
N ARG A 788 3.70 -35.84 -26.37
CA ARG A 788 4.51 -37.08 -26.40
C ARG A 788 4.10 -38.16 -25.37
N GLN A 789 2.83 -38.18 -24.95
CA GLN A 789 2.27 -39.26 -24.12
C GLN A 789 1.17 -40.01 -24.89
N PRO A 790 1.50 -41.13 -25.56
CA PRO A 790 0.53 -41.94 -26.29
C PRO A 790 -0.61 -42.41 -25.37
N GLY A 791 -1.85 -42.43 -25.89
CA GLY A 791 -3.03 -42.86 -25.12
C GLY A 791 -3.67 -41.79 -24.23
N THR A 792 -3.15 -40.55 -24.22
CA THR A 792 -3.72 -39.42 -23.47
C THR A 792 -4.66 -38.53 -24.32
N ASP A 793 -5.14 -39.03 -25.46
CA ASP A 793 -6.10 -38.30 -26.29
C ASP A 793 -7.43 -38.16 -25.55
N ALA A 794 -7.71 -36.93 -25.14
CA ALA A 794 -8.82 -36.57 -24.29
C ALA A 794 -10.01 -36.00 -25.06
N ARG A 795 -10.04 -36.09 -26.40
CA ARG A 795 -11.16 -35.58 -27.21
C ARG A 795 -12.51 -36.19 -26.80
N ALA A 796 -12.56 -37.50 -26.55
CA ALA A 796 -13.78 -38.17 -26.11
C ALA A 796 -14.19 -37.79 -24.68
N ALA A 797 -13.21 -37.59 -23.79
CA ALA A 797 -13.43 -37.18 -22.41
C ALA A 797 -13.75 -35.67 -22.27
N GLY A 798 -13.41 -34.87 -23.28
CA GLY A 798 -13.63 -33.42 -23.32
C GLY A 798 -12.71 -32.62 -22.37
N ARG A 799 -11.77 -33.25 -21.66
CA ARG A 799 -10.85 -32.57 -20.73
C ARG A 799 -9.52 -33.30 -20.55
N ILE A 800 -8.44 -32.54 -20.46
CA ILE A 800 -7.13 -33.04 -20.01
C ILE A 800 -7.04 -32.77 -18.51
N GLU A 801 -6.97 -33.83 -17.72
CA GLU A 801 -6.80 -33.71 -16.27
C GLU A 801 -5.38 -33.24 -15.94
N ILE A 802 -5.27 -32.29 -15.02
CA ILE A 802 -4.01 -31.69 -14.55
C ILE A 802 -3.92 -31.96 -13.05
N GLY A 803 -2.80 -32.53 -12.60
CA GLY A 803 -2.58 -32.90 -11.21
C GLY A 803 -2.43 -31.68 -10.28
N PRO A 804 -2.53 -31.89 -8.95
CA PRO A 804 -2.55 -30.80 -7.97
C PRO A 804 -1.24 -30.00 -7.89
N TYR A 805 -0.12 -30.54 -8.40
CA TYR A 805 1.18 -29.87 -8.50
C TYR A 805 1.58 -29.56 -9.95
N GLU A 806 0.66 -29.79 -10.89
CA GLU A 806 0.89 -29.58 -12.31
C GLU A 806 0.22 -28.29 -12.81
N ILE A 807 0.85 -27.64 -13.80
CA ILE A 807 0.31 -26.49 -14.53
C ILE A 807 0.32 -26.84 -16.02
N ALA A 808 -0.79 -26.64 -16.70
CA ALA A 808 -0.86 -26.82 -18.16
C ALA A 808 0.08 -25.84 -18.89
N ARG A 809 0.74 -26.28 -19.96
CA ARG A 809 1.66 -25.43 -20.74
C ARG A 809 1.52 -25.65 -22.24
N LEU A 810 1.42 -24.57 -23.01
CA LEU A 810 1.42 -24.57 -24.47
C LEU A 810 2.05 -23.26 -24.96
N ASP A 811 3.36 -23.29 -25.26
CA ASP A 811 4.11 -22.10 -25.69
C ASP A 811 4.17 -21.97 -27.23
N ASP A 812 4.06 -23.09 -27.94
CA ASP A 812 4.21 -23.19 -29.41
C ASP A 812 5.54 -22.61 -29.94
N ASP A 813 6.62 -22.82 -29.18
CA ASP A 813 7.98 -22.41 -29.56
C ASP A 813 8.66 -23.52 -30.39
N PRO A 814 9.04 -23.27 -31.66
CA PRO A 814 9.73 -24.25 -32.49
C PRO A 814 11.05 -24.75 -31.91
N ASN A 815 11.73 -23.93 -31.10
CA ASN A 815 13.00 -24.30 -30.45
C ASN A 815 12.79 -25.16 -29.20
N HIS A 816 11.59 -25.12 -28.62
CA HIS A 816 11.23 -25.81 -27.39
C HIS A 816 9.89 -26.55 -27.50
N PRO A 817 9.77 -27.52 -28.43
CA PRO A 817 8.51 -28.22 -28.67
C PRO A 817 8.06 -29.06 -27.46
N GLU A 818 8.96 -29.37 -26.52
CA GLU A 818 8.66 -29.97 -25.22
C GLU A 818 7.79 -29.09 -24.31
N ARG A 819 7.63 -27.79 -24.61
CA ARG A 819 6.78 -26.85 -23.86
C ARG A 819 5.34 -26.79 -24.37
N GLY A 820 4.96 -27.78 -25.17
CA GLY A 820 3.65 -27.90 -25.77
C GLY A 820 3.61 -27.30 -27.17
N ARG A 821 2.74 -27.88 -27.99
CA ARG A 821 2.69 -27.66 -29.43
C ARG A 821 1.25 -27.38 -29.86
N PHE A 822 1.07 -26.31 -30.63
CA PHE A 822 -0.16 -26.05 -31.33
C PHE A 822 0.05 -26.32 -32.82
N VAL A 823 -0.93 -26.96 -33.46
CA VAL A 823 -0.92 -27.14 -34.91
C VAL A 823 -2.26 -26.70 -35.46
N LEU A 824 -2.22 -25.70 -36.33
CA LEU A 824 -3.36 -25.34 -37.15
C LEU A 824 -3.26 -26.12 -38.47
N GLU A 825 -4.21 -27.01 -38.73
CA GLU A 825 -4.31 -27.68 -40.02
C GLU A 825 -4.70 -26.68 -41.11
N GLU A 826 -4.42 -27.02 -42.37
CA GLU A 826 -4.70 -26.13 -43.50
C GLU A 826 -6.20 -25.77 -43.54
N PRO A 827 -6.57 -24.47 -43.41
CA PRO A 827 -7.96 -24.07 -43.29
C PRO A 827 -8.70 -24.26 -44.62
N VAL A 828 -9.94 -24.76 -44.55
CA VAL A 828 -10.80 -25.05 -45.70
C VAL A 828 -11.88 -23.95 -45.85
N GLY A 829 -12.23 -23.54 -47.07
CA GLY A 829 -13.19 -22.42 -47.31
C GLY A 829 -12.52 -21.04 -47.19
N GLY A 830 -13.27 -19.92 -47.28
CA GLY A 830 -12.69 -18.57 -47.30
C GLY A 830 -12.07 -18.15 -48.64
N ARG A 831 -11.85 -16.84 -48.80
CA ARG A 831 -11.16 -16.22 -49.97
C ARG A 831 -9.65 -16.29 -49.87
#